data_AF-A0A0L1ICY6-F1
#
_entry.id   AF-A0A0L1ICY6-F1
#
_cell.length_a   1.000
_cell.length_b   1.000
_cell.length_c   1.000
_cell.angle_alpha   90.00
_cell.angle_beta   90.00
_cell.angle_gamma   90.00
#
_symmetry.space_group_name_H-M   'P 1'
#
loop_
_entity.id
_entity.type
_entity.pdbx_description
1 polymer ?
#
loop_
_entity_poly.entity_id
_entity_poly.type
_entity_poly.pdbx_seq_one_letter_code
_entity_poly.pdbx_strand_id
1 'polypeptide(L)'
;MIEKKGCVDFIKPLKDDIKALDFLLFDMLKDNLPNNLFEILCTIHDLSETYSENPNDDNFLSLKNCIYNLKDEYLGTIVNAFGHMCVISNFAEWAHRGRRRKAFDKSFIPNDKIYGSVNETLKGTFNILIQNGFQLNDIYEQLCNQTIEFVLTTHPTQAIRTSLLKNYIRLGELLLKLDNTDKELYKKKLLYDNLKTNLLSSWKTDVIRRIKPTPIDEAISLVDIVENCIFYRIPNIIRYIDNVLFEYNLPPVKLNSKVCIFSSWAGGDRDGNPFVLPETTKYVCYMNKIRGCELFIPMIEILIRDLTLHHCTQHFRSYVKLLEDEVSEYIFDKDHKYLAQKFQWFSPFSKSNKKEIYRRALLVVWAKLKSVVEVYKSLISNQRVDEDFKKLMFHNSDEFEEILLECYKSLVESGNTLIAEGYLKDVIRNVKIFGLHLMKLDIRQESEKHISTMNYICQKLNMKKYSLLNEEQKINFLTDILNSNRPLIPKNIEEEEDVPNDFINVIKTFDVCSQIEDSALGAYIVSMCTNASDILLVEVFQKEMKKGTQRKTQRVVPLLETIQSLQNSSIILENLLKNPWYRKHLTTNFEDKQEIMIGYSDSGKDGGRLTSAWELFKAQEKLVHIGKKYSVEIRFFHGRGGSVSRGGGPQHLAILSQPINTIKNYLRVTIQGEVITQDFCLKGMALRSVEIYMSALLKCSLLKNTLVIKKEWRDLMDEISEISTKEYRKVVYENKDFVKYFRCATPEIEIGKLNLGSRPSKRKEGNVESLRAIPWVFSWTQNRMHLSVWLGIEKIYDYLINNNKLHIIQDMYTHWPFCTSFFNLISMVMAKASIQISQEYDILVPEELKYIGVLLREKLKKSMELTLLVTNEKKFCDNDQLTKRSIECRTKWVTVCNLIQIQALKRLREKESKQKNENKDQLDNKDNSSYTNITHNYKIYENTLVTPTSEYTNVENIKQDNNQLNNSMENHNINDLNTVKINYTENYNFNKQNELFNNDEGKHMESINKNSTVRINSYLSRKKKKLIKNPKFHPLIELHPYVFPQSETENESFFDYVKTIDSNFERIPSRNNVSTYDEATNKFIDYTSLNDALIVSIKAIAAGMQNTG
;
A
#
# COMPACT_ATOMS: atom_id res chain seq x y z
N MET A 1 -3.15 -45.59 23.98
CA MET A 1 -2.86 -45.63 22.52
C MET A 1 -3.43 -44.36 21.90
N ILE A 2 -2.59 -43.34 21.65
CA ILE A 2 -3.00 -42.15 20.88
C ILE A 2 -2.38 -42.31 19.49
N GLU A 3 -3.21 -42.24 18.45
CA GLU A 3 -2.79 -42.64 17.10
C GLU A 3 -1.75 -41.70 16.49
N LYS A 4 -0.74 -42.27 15.81
CA LYS A 4 0.08 -41.57 14.82
C LYS A 4 -0.71 -41.30 13.52
N LYS A 5 -1.99 -40.88 13.62
CA LYS A 5 -2.77 -40.46 12.45
C LYS A 5 -2.13 -39.18 11.88
N GLY A 6 -1.87 -39.22 10.57
CA GLY A 6 -0.87 -38.42 9.87
C GLY A 6 -0.86 -36.92 10.17
N CYS A 7 0.32 -36.31 9.99
CA CYS A 7 0.48 -34.86 10.03
C CYS A 7 -0.62 -34.19 9.20
N VAL A 8 -1.38 -33.29 9.83
CA VAL A 8 -2.48 -32.56 9.18
C VAL A 8 -1.93 -31.87 7.93
N ASP A 9 -2.51 -32.18 6.78
CA ASP A 9 -2.12 -31.59 5.51
C ASP A 9 -2.53 -30.10 5.50
N PHE A 10 -1.57 -29.21 5.77
CA PHE A 10 -1.75 -27.77 5.69
C PHE A 10 -1.49 -27.20 4.27
N ILE A 11 -1.36 -28.04 3.25
CA ILE A 11 -1.19 -27.60 1.86
C ILE A 11 -2.50 -27.80 1.08
N LYS A 12 -3.15 -28.97 1.22
CA LYS A 12 -4.44 -29.27 0.57
C LYS A 12 -5.54 -28.24 0.86
N PRO A 13 -5.82 -27.81 2.11
CA PRO A 13 -6.88 -26.84 2.39
C PRO A 13 -6.66 -25.45 1.77
N LEU A 14 -5.42 -25.10 1.40
CA LEU A 14 -5.13 -23.90 0.60
C LEU A 14 -5.38 -24.18 -0.89
N LYS A 15 -4.78 -25.25 -1.43
CA LYS A 15 -4.93 -25.63 -2.85
C LYS A 15 -6.40 -25.88 -3.21
N ASP A 16 -7.21 -26.38 -2.27
CA ASP A 16 -8.61 -26.70 -2.49
C ASP A 16 -9.55 -25.49 -2.32
N ASP A 17 -9.17 -24.45 -1.55
CA ASP A 17 -9.86 -23.16 -1.59
C ASP A 17 -9.54 -22.39 -2.88
N ILE A 18 -8.27 -22.35 -3.30
CA ILE A 18 -7.86 -21.69 -4.55
C ILE A 18 -8.60 -22.30 -5.75
N LYS A 19 -8.57 -23.63 -5.92
CA LYS A 19 -9.33 -24.30 -7.00
C LYS A 19 -10.84 -24.03 -6.96
N ALA A 20 -11.42 -23.91 -5.76
CA ALA A 20 -12.85 -23.64 -5.62
C ALA A 20 -13.17 -22.22 -6.08
N LEU A 21 -12.32 -21.25 -5.72
CA LEU A 21 -12.44 -19.86 -6.14
C LEU A 21 -12.18 -19.66 -7.64
N ASP A 22 -11.15 -20.32 -8.19
CA ASP A 22 -10.86 -20.33 -9.63
C ASP A 22 -12.05 -20.90 -10.42
N PHE A 23 -12.65 -22.00 -9.93
CA PHE A 23 -13.86 -22.57 -10.53
C PHE A 23 -15.07 -21.65 -10.39
N LEU A 24 -15.32 -21.04 -9.23
CA LEU A 24 -16.44 -20.12 -9.04
C LEU A 24 -16.32 -18.86 -9.91
N LEU A 25 -15.09 -18.40 -10.17
CA LEU A 25 -14.81 -17.36 -11.15
C LEU A 25 -15.17 -17.85 -12.56
N PHE A 26 -14.78 -19.05 -12.97
CA PHE A 26 -15.06 -19.57 -14.32
C PHE A 26 -16.54 -19.94 -14.55
N ASP A 27 -17.20 -20.51 -13.55
CA ASP A 27 -18.63 -20.80 -13.51
C ASP A 27 -19.45 -19.50 -13.73
N MET A 28 -19.03 -18.40 -13.09
CA MET A 28 -19.63 -17.07 -13.27
C MET A 28 -19.23 -16.40 -14.60
N LEU A 29 -17.97 -16.54 -15.04
CA LEU A 29 -17.48 -15.93 -16.29
C LEU A 29 -18.11 -16.56 -17.54
N LYS A 30 -18.51 -17.83 -17.50
CA LYS A 30 -19.25 -18.48 -18.59
C LYS A 30 -20.51 -17.68 -18.96
N ASP A 31 -21.27 -17.27 -17.97
CA ASP A 31 -22.54 -16.55 -18.16
C ASP A 31 -22.34 -15.03 -18.31
N ASN A 32 -21.08 -14.56 -18.35
CA ASN A 32 -20.72 -13.13 -18.36
C ASN A 32 -19.71 -12.75 -19.47
N LEU A 33 -19.33 -13.69 -20.33
CA LEU A 33 -18.42 -13.49 -21.47
C LEU A 33 -18.99 -14.18 -22.73
N PRO A 34 -18.65 -13.69 -23.95
CA PRO A 34 -18.98 -14.40 -25.18
C PRO A 34 -18.30 -15.78 -25.23
N ASN A 35 -19.02 -16.82 -25.69
CA ASN A 35 -18.54 -18.22 -25.71
C ASN A 35 -17.11 -18.39 -26.23
N ASN A 36 -16.78 -17.76 -27.36
CA ASN A 36 -15.45 -17.82 -27.99
C ASN A 36 -14.34 -17.26 -27.06
N LEU A 37 -14.59 -16.10 -26.44
CA LEU A 37 -13.66 -15.50 -25.48
C LEU A 37 -13.50 -16.36 -24.20
N PHE A 38 -14.58 -17.04 -23.78
CA PHE A 38 -14.52 -17.98 -22.66
C PHE A 38 -13.76 -19.28 -23.00
N GLU A 39 -13.89 -19.82 -24.22
CA GLU A 39 -13.08 -20.96 -24.70
C GLU A 39 -11.58 -20.60 -24.77
N ILE A 40 -11.25 -19.40 -25.28
CA ILE A 40 -9.89 -18.86 -25.31
C ILE A 40 -9.33 -18.76 -23.88
N LEU A 41 -10.10 -18.19 -22.94
CA LEU A 41 -9.72 -18.07 -21.54
C LEU A 41 -9.47 -19.44 -20.88
N CYS A 42 -10.32 -20.44 -21.15
CA CYS A 42 -10.13 -21.82 -20.69
C CYS A 42 -8.88 -22.48 -21.27
N THR A 43 -8.56 -22.20 -22.54
CA THR A 43 -7.38 -22.72 -23.23
C THR A 43 -6.09 -22.15 -22.64
N ILE A 44 -6.04 -20.83 -22.43
CA ILE A 44 -4.90 -20.15 -21.78
C ILE A 44 -4.73 -20.63 -20.33
N HIS A 45 -5.82 -20.87 -19.61
CA HIS A 45 -5.76 -21.44 -18.26
C HIS A 45 -5.14 -22.85 -18.25
N ASP A 46 -5.55 -23.74 -19.14
CA ASP A 46 -4.98 -25.10 -19.20
C ASP A 46 -3.52 -25.10 -19.66
N LEU A 47 -3.14 -24.24 -20.61
CA LEU A 47 -1.74 -24.06 -21.02
C LEU A 47 -0.88 -23.48 -19.88
N SER A 48 -1.42 -22.54 -19.09
CA SER A 48 -0.79 -21.97 -17.89
C SER A 48 -0.59 -23.02 -16.79
N GLU A 49 -1.54 -23.94 -16.57
CA GLU A 49 -1.35 -25.08 -15.67
C GLU A 49 -0.29 -26.05 -16.20
N THR A 50 -0.36 -26.45 -17.47
CA THR A 50 0.60 -27.38 -18.09
C THR A 50 2.05 -26.87 -18.03
N TYR A 51 2.30 -25.62 -18.41
CA TYR A 51 3.63 -25.00 -18.28
C TYR A 51 4.09 -24.87 -16.82
N SER A 52 3.17 -24.68 -15.87
CA SER A 52 3.51 -24.61 -14.44
C SER A 52 3.78 -25.98 -13.80
N GLU A 53 3.19 -27.05 -14.32
CA GLU A 53 3.43 -28.42 -13.85
C GLU A 53 4.66 -29.04 -14.55
N ASN A 54 4.96 -28.64 -15.78
CA ASN A 54 6.15 -29.05 -16.53
C ASN A 54 6.75 -27.85 -17.33
N PRO A 55 7.67 -27.07 -16.74
CA PRO A 55 8.25 -25.89 -17.38
C PRO A 55 9.35 -26.28 -18.38
N ASN A 56 8.95 -26.46 -19.65
CA ASN A 56 9.82 -26.64 -20.80
C ASN A 56 9.48 -25.61 -21.90
N ASP A 57 10.34 -25.51 -22.91
CA ASP A 57 10.18 -24.51 -23.98
C ASP A 57 8.97 -24.80 -24.88
N ASP A 58 8.57 -26.06 -25.10
CA ASP A 58 7.38 -26.41 -25.89
C ASP A 58 6.08 -25.92 -25.24
N ASN A 59 5.92 -26.13 -23.93
CA ASN A 59 4.77 -25.67 -23.17
C ASN A 59 4.75 -24.13 -23.07
N PHE A 60 5.93 -23.52 -22.92
CA PHE A 60 6.07 -22.07 -22.92
C PHE A 60 5.70 -21.46 -24.28
N LEU A 61 6.21 -22.03 -25.38
CA LEU A 61 5.93 -21.60 -26.75
C LEU A 61 4.44 -21.79 -27.09
N SER A 62 3.82 -22.87 -26.64
CA SER A 62 2.38 -23.11 -26.79
C SER A 62 1.55 -22.03 -26.09
N LEU A 63 1.88 -21.68 -24.84
CA LEU A 63 1.23 -20.61 -24.10
C LEU A 63 1.47 -19.22 -24.75
N LYS A 64 2.71 -18.94 -25.12
CA LYS A 64 3.15 -17.71 -25.80
C LYS A 64 2.40 -17.50 -27.12
N ASN A 65 2.35 -18.50 -27.98
CA ASN A 65 1.69 -18.40 -29.29
C ASN A 65 0.17 -18.21 -29.14
N CYS A 66 -0.45 -18.91 -28.17
CA CYS A 66 -1.86 -18.71 -27.85
C CYS A 66 -2.17 -17.25 -27.45
N ILE A 67 -1.30 -16.64 -26.63
CA ILE A 67 -1.46 -15.24 -26.17
C ILE A 67 -1.08 -14.23 -27.25
N TYR A 68 -0.01 -14.46 -28.02
CA TYR A 68 0.48 -13.50 -29.02
C TYR A 68 -0.47 -13.39 -30.21
N ASN A 69 -1.24 -14.44 -30.51
CA ASN A 69 -2.26 -14.44 -31.57
C ASN A 69 -3.62 -13.86 -31.14
N LEU A 70 -3.77 -13.41 -29.88
CA LEU A 70 -5.00 -12.75 -29.42
C LEU A 70 -5.21 -11.41 -30.14
N LYS A 71 -6.47 -11.08 -30.46
CA LYS A 71 -6.86 -9.74 -30.88
C LYS A 71 -6.70 -8.73 -29.74
N ASP A 72 -6.48 -7.45 -30.08
CA ASP A 72 -6.36 -6.35 -29.11
C ASP A 72 -7.53 -6.33 -28.12
N GLU A 73 -8.77 -6.49 -28.63
CA GLU A 73 -10.02 -6.50 -27.87
C GLU A 73 -10.10 -7.55 -26.74
N TYR A 74 -9.33 -8.64 -26.81
CA TYR A 74 -9.38 -9.71 -25.81
C TYR A 74 -8.30 -9.60 -24.73
N LEU A 75 -7.21 -8.85 -24.98
CA LEU A 75 -6.06 -8.78 -24.08
C LEU A 75 -6.45 -8.26 -22.69
N GLY A 76 -7.23 -7.18 -22.63
CA GLY A 76 -7.64 -6.54 -21.37
C GLY A 76 -8.54 -7.43 -20.51
N THR A 77 -9.58 -8.02 -21.11
CA THR A 77 -10.54 -8.89 -20.41
C THR A 77 -9.89 -10.18 -19.92
N ILE A 78 -8.98 -10.78 -20.70
CA ILE A 78 -8.23 -11.98 -20.28
C ILE A 78 -7.26 -11.65 -19.14
N VAL A 79 -6.46 -10.57 -19.24
CA VAL A 79 -5.52 -10.22 -18.16
C VAL A 79 -6.24 -9.76 -16.89
N ASN A 80 -7.47 -9.22 -16.99
CA ASN A 80 -8.31 -8.97 -15.83
C ASN A 80 -8.66 -10.27 -15.09
N ALA A 81 -9.06 -11.33 -15.81
CA ALA A 81 -9.40 -12.62 -15.20
C ALA A 81 -8.21 -13.25 -14.45
N PHE A 82 -7.02 -13.27 -15.06
CA PHE A 82 -5.79 -13.74 -14.37
C PHE A 82 -5.34 -12.80 -13.23
N GLY A 83 -5.61 -11.49 -13.35
CA GLY A 83 -5.44 -10.52 -12.26
C GLY A 83 -6.33 -10.83 -11.05
N HIS A 84 -7.60 -11.16 -11.26
CA HIS A 84 -8.49 -11.62 -10.20
C HIS A 84 -7.97 -12.92 -9.56
N MET A 85 -7.52 -13.92 -10.34
CA MET A 85 -6.91 -15.14 -9.78
C MET A 85 -5.72 -14.83 -8.85
N CYS A 86 -4.84 -13.91 -9.25
CA CYS A 86 -3.68 -13.49 -8.44
C CYS A 86 -4.12 -12.92 -7.08
N VAL A 87 -5.09 -12.00 -7.07
CA VAL A 87 -5.59 -11.38 -5.84
C VAL A 87 -6.36 -12.37 -4.98
N ILE A 88 -7.22 -13.19 -5.58
CA ILE A 88 -8.03 -14.17 -4.85
C ILE A 88 -7.12 -15.25 -4.23
N SER A 89 -6.02 -15.63 -4.90
CA SER A 89 -4.98 -16.49 -4.35
C SER A 89 -4.28 -15.88 -3.13
N ASN A 90 -3.98 -14.57 -3.13
CA ASN A 90 -3.44 -13.86 -1.95
C ASN A 90 -4.41 -14.00 -0.75
N PHE A 91 -5.69 -13.67 -0.92
CA PHE A 91 -6.68 -13.71 0.16
C PHE A 91 -6.98 -15.13 0.65
N ALA A 92 -6.95 -16.14 -0.22
CA ALA A 92 -7.02 -17.55 0.18
C ALA A 92 -5.80 -17.98 1.02
N GLU A 93 -4.59 -17.51 0.68
CA GLU A 93 -3.37 -17.76 1.45
C GLU A 93 -3.41 -17.08 2.83
N TRP A 94 -3.81 -15.82 2.90
CA TRP A 94 -3.93 -15.09 4.17
C TRP A 94 -5.03 -15.67 5.09
N ALA A 95 -6.19 -16.05 4.54
CA ALA A 95 -7.22 -16.80 5.27
C ALA A 95 -6.67 -18.16 5.75
N HIS A 96 -5.88 -18.84 4.91
CA HIS A 96 -5.23 -20.08 5.29
C HIS A 96 -4.18 -19.93 6.41
N ARG A 97 -3.36 -18.87 6.41
CA ARG A 97 -2.48 -18.55 7.55
C ARG A 97 -3.29 -18.33 8.84
N GLY A 98 -4.44 -17.67 8.74
CA GLY A 98 -5.40 -17.54 9.85
C GLY A 98 -5.89 -18.89 10.39
N ARG A 99 -6.21 -19.85 9.52
CA ARG A 99 -6.49 -21.24 9.92
C ARG A 99 -5.31 -21.92 10.60
N ARG A 100 -4.09 -21.77 10.08
CA ARG A 100 -2.87 -22.33 10.70
C ARG A 100 -2.64 -21.78 12.10
N ARG A 101 -2.94 -20.50 12.37
CA ARG A 101 -2.94 -19.96 13.74
C ARG A 101 -3.98 -20.65 14.63
N LYS A 102 -5.24 -20.71 14.19
CA LYS A 102 -6.32 -21.40 14.93
C LYS A 102 -6.03 -22.90 15.18
N ALA A 103 -5.25 -23.55 14.31
CA ALA A 103 -4.78 -24.93 14.50
C ALA A 103 -3.63 -25.02 15.52
N PHE A 104 -2.68 -24.08 15.48
CA PHE A 104 -1.59 -23.95 16.45
C PHE A 104 -2.12 -23.65 17.87
N ASP A 105 -3.02 -22.67 18.02
CA ASP A 105 -3.63 -22.32 19.32
C ASP A 105 -4.47 -23.46 19.92
N LYS A 106 -4.86 -24.45 19.11
CA LYS A 106 -5.57 -25.68 19.51
C LYS A 106 -4.63 -26.88 19.74
N SER A 107 -3.34 -26.77 19.46
CA SER A 107 -2.41 -27.90 19.53
C SER A 107 -1.84 -28.07 20.93
N PHE A 108 -1.99 -29.26 21.53
CA PHE A 108 -1.43 -29.60 22.85
C PHE A 108 0.12 -29.58 22.88
N ILE A 109 0.76 -29.70 21.71
CA ILE A 109 2.21 -29.62 21.56
C ILE A 109 2.51 -28.56 20.49
N PRO A 110 3.14 -27.43 20.84
CA PRO A 110 3.61 -26.44 19.87
C PRO A 110 4.51 -27.09 18.81
N ASN A 111 4.23 -26.84 17.53
CA ASN A 111 4.87 -27.56 16.43
C ASN A 111 5.12 -26.62 15.23
N ASP A 112 6.38 -26.40 14.88
CA ASP A 112 6.78 -25.53 13.77
C ASP A 112 6.19 -25.98 12.43
N LYS A 113 5.95 -27.28 12.22
CA LYS A 113 5.29 -27.78 11.01
C LYS A 113 3.84 -27.28 10.89
N ILE A 114 3.17 -27.03 12.02
CA ILE A 114 1.81 -26.45 12.04
C ILE A 114 1.84 -24.96 11.73
N TYR A 115 2.75 -24.19 12.33
CA TYR A 115 2.69 -22.72 12.29
C TYR A 115 3.72 -22.02 11.38
N GLY A 116 4.91 -22.60 11.22
CA GLY A 116 6.06 -22.04 10.49
C GLY A 116 7.22 -21.75 11.43
N SER A 117 6.94 -21.01 12.50
CA SER A 117 7.93 -20.65 13.53
C SER A 117 7.23 -20.37 14.85
N VAL A 118 7.29 -21.33 15.78
CA VAL A 118 6.73 -21.23 17.14
C VAL A 118 7.52 -20.20 17.95
N ASN A 119 8.84 -20.15 17.74
CA ASN A 119 9.76 -19.25 18.41
C ASN A 119 9.40 -17.77 18.20
N GLU A 120 8.73 -17.43 17.09
CA GLU A 120 8.27 -16.06 16.77
C GLU A 120 6.93 -15.68 17.42
N THR A 121 6.29 -16.58 18.16
CA THR A 121 5.11 -16.25 18.97
C THR A 121 5.53 -15.60 20.28
N LEU A 122 4.59 -14.94 20.98
CA LEU A 122 4.87 -14.42 22.32
C LEU A 122 5.18 -15.57 23.31
N LYS A 123 4.44 -16.68 23.26
CA LYS A 123 4.69 -17.87 24.10
C LYS A 123 6.08 -18.47 23.86
N GLY A 124 6.45 -18.68 22.59
CA GLY A 124 7.79 -19.17 22.23
C GLY A 124 8.90 -18.21 22.69
N THR A 125 8.64 -16.90 22.62
CA THR A 125 9.57 -15.86 23.07
C THR A 125 9.75 -15.84 24.60
N PHE A 126 8.66 -15.94 25.36
CA PHE A 126 8.73 -16.07 26.82
C PHE A 126 9.53 -17.32 27.22
N ASN A 127 9.25 -18.47 26.60
CA ASN A 127 9.99 -19.71 26.86
C ASN A 127 11.49 -19.55 26.58
N ILE A 128 11.89 -18.94 25.46
CA ILE A 128 13.29 -18.66 25.14
C ILE A 128 13.94 -17.73 26.19
N LEU A 129 13.25 -16.68 26.62
CA LEU A 129 13.77 -15.72 27.60
C LEU A 129 13.95 -16.37 28.98
N ILE A 130 12.97 -17.16 29.44
CA ILE A 130 13.06 -17.91 30.70
C ILE A 130 14.23 -18.91 30.64
N GLN A 131 14.41 -19.61 29.51
CA GLN A 131 15.56 -20.51 29.29
C GLN A 131 16.91 -19.79 29.26
N ASN A 132 16.94 -18.49 28.94
CA ASN A 132 18.12 -17.64 29.01
C ASN A 132 18.27 -16.91 30.38
N GLY A 133 17.49 -17.30 31.39
CA GLY A 133 17.62 -16.83 32.78
C GLY A 133 16.88 -15.53 33.15
N PHE A 134 16.09 -14.96 32.24
CA PHE A 134 15.30 -13.76 32.51
C PHE A 134 14.11 -14.06 33.43
N GLN A 135 13.84 -13.19 34.40
CA GLN A 135 12.70 -13.37 35.31
C GLN A 135 11.39 -12.95 34.64
N LEU A 136 10.29 -13.60 34.99
CA LEU A 136 8.96 -13.30 34.44
C LEU A 136 8.57 -11.81 34.59
N ASN A 137 8.95 -11.18 35.70
CA ASN A 137 8.69 -9.76 35.96
C ASN A 137 9.49 -8.84 35.02
N ASP A 138 10.74 -9.17 34.68
CA ASP A 138 11.56 -8.39 33.74
C ASP A 138 10.94 -8.45 32.33
N ILE A 139 10.47 -9.63 31.94
CA ILE A 139 9.81 -9.87 30.65
C ILE A 139 8.47 -9.12 30.59
N TYR A 140 7.68 -9.14 31.67
CA TYR A 140 6.44 -8.38 31.81
C TYR A 140 6.64 -6.88 31.72
N GLU A 141 7.59 -6.33 32.49
CA GLU A 141 7.90 -4.90 32.48
C GLU A 141 8.39 -4.47 31.10
N GLN A 142 9.30 -5.21 30.46
CA GLN A 142 9.76 -4.87 29.12
C GLN A 142 8.64 -4.93 28.09
N LEU A 143 7.74 -5.92 28.17
CA LEU A 143 6.56 -6.01 27.29
C LEU A 143 5.59 -4.84 27.50
N CYS A 144 5.43 -4.36 28.73
CA CYS A 144 4.55 -3.22 29.04
C CYS A 144 5.19 -1.85 28.73
N ASN A 145 6.52 -1.75 28.77
CA ASN A 145 7.27 -0.53 28.57
C ASN A 145 7.84 -0.39 27.13
N GLN A 146 7.50 -1.31 26.22
CA GLN A 146 7.86 -1.23 24.80
C GLN A 146 6.72 -0.69 23.91
N THR A 147 7.10 -0.05 22.81
CA THR A 147 6.19 0.60 21.85
C THR A 147 6.62 0.36 20.41
N ILE A 148 5.68 -0.07 19.57
CA ILE A 148 5.88 -0.18 18.11
C ILE A 148 5.08 0.92 17.40
N GLU A 149 5.75 1.81 16.67
CA GLU A 149 5.08 2.85 15.89
C GLU A 149 5.05 2.47 14.40
N PHE A 150 3.85 2.11 13.94
CA PHE A 150 3.56 1.75 12.55
C PHE A 150 3.26 3.02 11.73
N VAL A 151 4.21 3.44 10.92
CA VAL A 151 4.05 4.58 10.01
C VAL A 151 3.47 4.09 8.69
N LEU A 152 2.15 4.19 8.57
CA LEU A 152 1.38 3.72 7.43
C LEU A 152 1.58 4.66 6.23
N THR A 153 1.68 4.07 5.04
CA THR A 153 1.90 4.84 3.82
C THR A 153 0.98 4.44 2.68
N THR A 154 0.49 5.44 1.96
CA THR A 154 -0.13 5.24 0.66
C THR A 154 0.96 4.90 -0.35
N HIS A 155 0.64 3.99 -1.27
CA HIS A 155 1.57 3.54 -2.30
C HIS A 155 0.97 3.75 -3.68
N PRO A 156 1.68 4.40 -4.63
CA PRO A 156 1.16 4.58 -5.98
C PRO A 156 0.89 3.21 -6.63
N THR A 157 1.75 2.21 -6.42
CA THR A 157 1.58 0.86 -6.98
C THR A 157 0.57 0.00 -6.22
N GLN A 158 -0.32 0.58 -5.40
CA GLN A 158 -1.43 -0.14 -4.78
C GLN A 158 -2.40 -0.60 -5.88
N ALA A 159 -2.20 -1.82 -6.37
CA ALA A 159 -2.88 -2.34 -7.55
C ALA A 159 -4.41 -2.37 -7.40
N ILE A 160 -4.88 -2.72 -6.20
CA ILE A 160 -6.29 -2.91 -5.85
C ILE A 160 -6.89 -1.57 -5.41
N ARG A 161 -8.00 -1.16 -6.04
CA ARG A 161 -8.81 0.01 -5.63
C ARG A 161 -9.56 -0.31 -4.33
N THR A 162 -9.77 0.69 -3.47
CA THR A 162 -10.38 0.56 -2.13
C THR A 162 -11.77 -0.12 -2.15
N SER A 163 -12.57 0.12 -3.19
CA SER A 163 -13.85 -0.58 -3.41
C SER A 163 -13.68 -2.09 -3.60
N LEU A 164 -12.75 -2.50 -4.48
CA LEU A 164 -12.39 -3.91 -4.68
C LEU A 164 -11.76 -4.53 -3.43
N LEU A 165 -10.94 -3.77 -2.70
CA LEU A 165 -10.31 -4.24 -1.47
C LEU A 165 -11.34 -4.67 -0.43
N LYS A 166 -12.44 -3.91 -0.26
CA LYS A 166 -13.56 -4.29 0.63
C LYS A 166 -14.18 -5.64 0.23
N ASN A 167 -14.40 -5.88 -1.06
CA ASN A 167 -14.91 -7.17 -1.56
C ASN A 167 -13.93 -8.34 -1.29
N TYR A 168 -12.63 -8.14 -1.53
CA TYR A 168 -11.64 -9.21 -1.30
C TYR A 168 -11.42 -9.52 0.19
N ILE A 169 -11.47 -8.51 1.06
CA ILE A 169 -11.50 -8.71 2.52
C ILE A 169 -12.70 -9.57 2.89
N ARG A 170 -13.89 -9.25 2.36
CA ARG A 170 -15.11 -10.02 2.60
C ARG A 170 -15.02 -11.45 2.07
N LEU A 171 -14.41 -11.67 0.92
CA LEU A 171 -14.09 -13.01 0.39
C LEU A 171 -13.23 -13.80 1.38
N GLY A 172 -12.15 -13.21 1.92
CA GLY A 172 -11.31 -13.84 2.94
C GLY A 172 -12.07 -14.15 4.25
N GLU A 173 -12.98 -13.29 4.67
CA GLU A 173 -13.87 -13.58 5.80
C GLU A 173 -14.86 -14.72 5.51
N LEU A 174 -15.44 -14.77 4.31
CA LEU A 174 -16.43 -15.77 3.93
C LEU A 174 -15.80 -17.17 3.85
N LEU A 175 -14.57 -17.29 3.32
CA LEU A 175 -13.79 -18.52 3.39
C LEU A 175 -13.66 -19.03 4.83
N LEU A 176 -13.27 -18.15 5.76
CA LEU A 176 -13.10 -18.46 7.18
C LEU A 176 -14.43 -18.79 7.88
N LYS A 177 -15.55 -18.18 7.47
CA LYS A 177 -16.89 -18.50 8.01
C LYS A 177 -17.36 -19.87 7.52
N LEU A 178 -17.15 -20.21 6.25
CA LEU A 178 -17.40 -21.54 5.69
C LEU A 178 -16.63 -22.65 6.43
N ASP A 179 -15.37 -22.40 6.83
CA ASP A 179 -14.54 -23.32 7.63
C ASP A 179 -15.06 -23.57 9.08
N ASN A 180 -16.17 -22.95 9.52
CA ASN A 180 -16.71 -23.08 10.87
C ASN A 180 -18.25 -23.31 10.93
N THR A 181 -18.93 -23.44 9.79
CA THR A 181 -20.41 -23.44 9.69
C THR A 181 -20.95 -24.86 9.51
N ASP A 182 -20.54 -25.82 10.36
CA ASP A 182 -20.62 -27.23 10.00
C ASP A 182 -21.99 -27.91 10.03
N LYS A 183 -22.95 -27.39 10.81
CA LYS A 183 -24.20 -28.11 11.13
C LYS A 183 -25.38 -27.81 10.22
N GLU A 184 -25.36 -26.73 9.44
CA GLU A 184 -26.57 -26.19 8.80
C GLU A 184 -26.33 -25.90 7.31
N LEU A 185 -26.92 -26.74 6.45
CA LEU A 185 -26.71 -26.67 5.00
C LEU A 185 -27.17 -25.33 4.40
N TYR A 186 -28.28 -24.75 4.90
CA TYR A 186 -28.76 -23.45 4.44
C TYR A 186 -27.79 -22.30 4.80
N LYS A 187 -27.14 -22.34 5.97
CA LYS A 187 -26.10 -21.37 6.34
C LYS A 187 -24.84 -21.54 5.48
N LYS A 188 -24.43 -22.78 5.17
CA LYS A 188 -23.34 -23.04 4.20
C LYS A 188 -23.70 -22.50 2.80
N LYS A 189 -24.92 -22.74 2.32
CA LYS A 189 -25.43 -22.22 1.04
C LYS A 189 -25.43 -20.70 1.01
N LEU A 190 -26.01 -20.03 2.00
CA LEU A 190 -26.03 -18.57 2.10
C LEU A 190 -24.61 -17.96 2.09
N LEU A 191 -23.64 -18.56 2.78
CA LEU A 191 -22.24 -18.09 2.75
C LEU A 191 -21.57 -18.29 1.38
N TYR A 192 -21.93 -19.33 0.64
CA TYR A 192 -21.42 -19.63 -0.70
C TYR A 192 -22.08 -18.77 -1.79
N ASP A 193 -23.37 -18.49 -1.67
CA ASP A 193 -24.07 -17.55 -2.54
C ASP A 193 -23.52 -16.13 -2.32
N ASN A 194 -23.25 -15.74 -1.06
CA ASN A 194 -22.51 -14.52 -0.75
C ASN A 194 -21.09 -14.51 -1.36
N LEU A 195 -20.40 -15.66 -1.40
CA LEU A 195 -19.06 -15.78 -2.01
C LEU A 195 -19.14 -15.56 -3.53
N LYS A 196 -20.13 -16.15 -4.21
CA LYS A 196 -20.43 -15.89 -5.64
C LYS A 196 -20.75 -14.41 -5.88
N THR A 197 -21.61 -13.79 -5.07
CA THR A 197 -21.96 -12.36 -5.19
C THR A 197 -20.76 -11.44 -5.00
N ASN A 198 -19.85 -11.74 -4.06
CA ASN A 198 -18.62 -10.95 -3.87
C ASN A 198 -17.64 -11.12 -5.04
N LEU A 199 -17.53 -12.32 -5.63
CA LEU A 199 -16.76 -12.55 -6.86
C LEU A 199 -17.35 -11.78 -8.05
N LEU A 200 -18.67 -11.87 -8.27
CA LEU A 200 -19.36 -11.18 -9.37
C LEU A 200 -19.27 -9.65 -9.22
N SER A 201 -19.48 -9.12 -8.01
CA SER A 201 -19.29 -7.68 -7.72
C SER A 201 -17.85 -7.24 -7.99
N SER A 202 -16.86 -8.07 -7.66
CA SER A 202 -15.46 -7.78 -7.96
C SER A 202 -15.16 -7.78 -9.46
N TRP A 203 -15.70 -8.73 -10.22
CA TRP A 203 -15.58 -8.79 -11.68
C TRP A 203 -16.27 -7.62 -12.39
N LYS A 204 -17.47 -7.24 -11.93
CA LYS A 204 -18.27 -6.10 -12.43
C LYS A 204 -17.82 -4.74 -11.86
N THR A 205 -16.66 -4.65 -11.21
CA THR A 205 -16.10 -3.38 -10.71
C THR A 205 -14.81 -3.04 -11.44
N ASP A 206 -14.72 -1.84 -12.00
CA ASP A 206 -13.56 -1.39 -12.77
C ASP A 206 -12.28 -1.39 -11.91
N VAL A 207 -11.27 -2.15 -12.34
CA VAL A 207 -9.97 -2.27 -11.66
C VAL A 207 -9.05 -1.08 -11.96
N ILE A 208 -9.34 -0.30 -13.00
CA ILE A 208 -8.57 0.86 -13.44
C ILE A 208 -8.99 2.11 -12.64
N ARG A 209 -8.01 2.91 -12.21
CA ARG A 209 -8.25 4.27 -11.73
C ARG A 209 -8.26 5.18 -12.96
N ARG A 210 -9.45 5.41 -13.55
CA ARG A 210 -9.57 6.27 -14.75
C ARG A 210 -9.23 7.74 -14.46
N ILE A 211 -9.51 8.21 -13.24
CA ILE A 211 -9.10 9.52 -12.72
C ILE A 211 -7.86 9.34 -11.83
N LYS A 212 -6.92 10.29 -11.88
CA LYS A 212 -5.73 10.32 -11.01
C LYS A 212 -6.15 10.66 -9.57
N PRO A 213 -5.79 9.86 -8.55
CA PRO A 213 -6.16 10.18 -7.17
C PRO A 213 -5.39 11.42 -6.67
N THR A 214 -6.07 12.28 -5.92
CA THR A 214 -5.46 13.37 -5.16
C THR A 214 -4.78 12.83 -3.90
N PRO A 215 -3.93 13.63 -3.22
CA PRO A 215 -3.41 13.25 -1.91
C PRO A 215 -4.51 13.11 -0.83
N ILE A 216 -5.68 13.73 -1.02
CA ILE A 216 -6.84 13.60 -0.15
C ILE A 216 -7.53 12.24 -0.37
N ASP A 217 -7.71 11.80 -1.62
CA ASP A 217 -8.22 10.45 -1.94
C ASP A 217 -7.31 9.35 -1.35
N GLU A 218 -5.99 9.58 -1.42
CA GLU A 218 -4.98 8.73 -0.79
C GLU A 218 -5.17 8.66 0.74
N ALA A 219 -5.35 9.81 1.42
CA ALA A 219 -5.57 9.86 2.87
C ALA A 219 -6.90 9.23 3.30
N ILE A 220 -8.00 9.53 2.59
CA ILE A 220 -9.32 8.92 2.81
C ILE A 220 -9.21 7.40 2.67
N SER A 221 -8.58 6.91 1.60
CA SER A 221 -8.39 5.47 1.39
C SER A 221 -7.52 4.78 2.45
N LEU A 222 -6.68 5.52 3.19
CA LEU A 222 -5.90 4.97 4.30
C LEU A 222 -6.74 4.90 5.59
N VAL A 223 -7.49 5.96 5.91
CA VAL A 223 -8.46 5.99 7.02
C VAL A 223 -9.48 4.85 6.87
N ASP A 224 -10.00 4.65 5.66
CA ASP A 224 -10.95 3.59 5.30
C ASP A 224 -10.39 2.17 5.62
N ILE A 225 -9.07 1.97 5.48
CA ILE A 225 -8.39 0.73 5.85
C ILE A 225 -8.18 0.65 7.36
N VAL A 226 -7.72 1.72 8.01
CA VAL A 226 -7.45 1.75 9.46
C VAL A 226 -8.71 1.46 10.27
N GLU A 227 -9.83 2.06 9.92
CA GLU A 227 -11.15 1.78 10.50
C GLU A 227 -11.51 0.29 10.40
N ASN A 228 -11.59 -0.23 9.17
CA ASN A 228 -12.13 -1.56 8.90
C ASN A 228 -11.17 -2.71 9.28
N CYS A 229 -9.86 -2.43 9.35
CA CYS A 229 -8.81 -3.44 9.49
C CYS A 229 -8.03 -3.38 10.81
N ILE A 230 -7.96 -2.22 11.47
CA ILE A 230 -7.06 -1.98 12.61
C ILE A 230 -7.84 -1.56 13.86
N PHE A 231 -8.60 -0.46 13.81
CA PHE A 231 -9.20 0.20 14.99
C PHE A 231 -9.99 -0.75 15.91
N TYR A 232 -10.97 -1.47 15.36
CA TYR A 232 -11.79 -2.43 16.12
C TYR A 232 -11.07 -3.75 16.47
N ARG A 233 -9.85 -3.96 15.96
CA ARG A 233 -9.09 -5.21 16.13
C ARG A 233 -7.97 -5.11 17.17
N ILE A 234 -7.42 -3.92 17.41
CA ILE A 234 -6.36 -3.72 18.40
C ILE A 234 -6.75 -4.18 19.81
N PRO A 235 -7.93 -3.87 20.39
CA PRO A 235 -8.27 -4.33 21.74
C PRO A 235 -8.35 -5.86 21.84
N ASN A 236 -8.86 -6.51 20.79
CA ASN A 236 -8.87 -7.98 20.67
C ASN A 236 -7.46 -8.59 20.64
N ILE A 237 -6.49 -7.89 20.06
CA ILE A 237 -5.07 -8.32 20.01
C ILE A 237 -4.42 -8.12 21.39
N ILE A 238 -4.71 -7.03 22.10
CA ILE A 238 -4.19 -6.83 23.45
C ILE A 238 -4.81 -7.82 24.44
N ARG A 239 -6.10 -8.17 24.30
CA ARG A 239 -6.71 -9.29 25.06
C ARG A 239 -6.07 -10.65 24.77
N TYR A 240 -5.57 -10.89 23.55
CA TYR A 240 -4.75 -12.08 23.30
C TYR A 240 -3.42 -12.03 24.09
N ILE A 241 -2.78 -10.85 24.17
CA ILE A 241 -1.56 -10.66 24.97
C ILE A 241 -1.85 -10.85 26.46
N ASP A 242 -2.96 -10.31 26.98
CA ASP A 242 -3.40 -10.54 28.37
C ASP A 242 -3.57 -12.03 28.68
N ASN A 243 -4.16 -12.81 27.77
CA ASN A 243 -4.31 -14.25 27.93
C ASN A 243 -2.97 -14.99 27.95
N VAL A 244 -1.98 -14.54 27.16
CA VAL A 244 -0.60 -15.09 27.21
C VAL A 244 0.05 -14.75 28.55
N LEU A 245 -0.12 -13.54 29.08
CA LEU A 245 0.39 -13.15 30.40
C LEU A 245 -0.25 -13.99 31.52
N PHE A 246 -1.56 -14.21 31.46
CA PHE A 246 -2.30 -15.03 32.41
C PHE A 246 -1.78 -16.48 32.47
N GLU A 247 -1.37 -17.08 31.34
CA GLU A 247 -0.75 -18.42 31.33
C GLU A 247 0.60 -18.49 32.08
N TYR A 248 1.27 -17.36 32.30
CA TYR A 248 2.47 -17.25 33.15
C TYR A 248 2.17 -16.68 34.56
N ASN A 249 0.89 -16.61 34.96
CA ASN A 249 0.40 -15.98 36.20
C ASN A 249 0.75 -14.48 36.33
N LEU A 250 0.96 -13.78 35.20
CA LEU A 250 1.24 -12.35 35.17
C LEU A 250 -0.06 -11.54 35.04
N PRO A 251 -0.11 -10.31 35.59
CA PRO A 251 -1.23 -9.41 35.40
C PRO A 251 -1.38 -8.99 33.91
N PRO A 252 -2.56 -8.49 33.49
CA PRO A 252 -2.77 -8.01 32.13
C PRO A 252 -1.87 -6.81 31.79
N VAL A 253 -1.77 -6.49 30.49
CA VAL A 253 -1.01 -5.34 30.00
C VAL A 253 -1.53 -4.05 30.64
N LYS A 254 -0.63 -3.27 31.24
CA LYS A 254 -0.94 -2.04 31.99
C LYS A 254 -1.77 -1.06 31.14
N LEU A 255 -2.72 -0.37 31.76
CA LEU A 255 -3.62 0.56 31.06
C LEU A 255 -2.88 1.71 30.36
N ASN A 256 -1.73 2.13 30.88
CA ASN A 256 -0.91 3.20 30.31
C ASN A 256 0.07 2.75 29.22
N SER A 257 0.20 1.44 28.96
CA SER A 257 1.12 0.89 27.96
C SER A 257 0.71 1.21 26.52
N LYS A 258 1.60 1.89 25.79
CA LYS A 258 1.43 2.20 24.36
C LYS A 258 2.04 1.09 23.51
N VAL A 259 1.42 -0.10 23.57
CA VAL A 259 1.88 -1.35 22.93
C VAL A 259 2.18 -1.13 21.44
N CYS A 260 1.28 -0.45 20.73
CA CYS A 260 1.49 0.04 19.37
C CYS A 260 0.91 1.45 19.21
N ILE A 261 1.41 2.20 18.23
CA ILE A 261 0.93 3.53 17.82
C ILE A 261 0.85 3.56 16.29
N PHE A 262 -0.10 4.30 15.73
CA PHE A 262 -0.27 4.47 14.28
C PHE A 262 0.00 5.91 13.84
N SER A 263 0.79 6.04 12.77
CA SER A 263 1.16 7.30 12.13
C SER A 263 0.94 7.20 10.61
N SER A 264 0.92 8.32 9.90
CA SER A 264 0.63 8.42 8.47
C SER A 264 1.60 9.37 7.77
N TRP A 265 1.85 9.13 6.48
CA TRP A 265 2.48 10.08 5.55
C TRP A 265 1.49 10.70 4.55
N ALA A 266 0.28 10.14 4.42
CA ALA A 266 -0.71 10.61 3.44
C ALA A 266 -1.20 12.01 3.84
N GLY A 267 -0.98 13.02 2.99
CA GLY A 267 -1.28 14.43 3.27
C GLY A 267 -0.18 15.25 3.97
N GLY A 268 0.92 14.62 4.38
CA GLY A 268 2.04 15.29 5.08
C GLY A 268 3.40 15.16 4.39
N ASP A 269 3.64 14.05 3.69
CA ASP A 269 4.84 13.82 2.89
C ASP A 269 4.71 14.48 1.51
N ARG A 270 5.47 15.57 1.33
CA ARG A 270 5.49 16.41 0.12
C ARG A 270 6.79 16.31 -0.68
N ASP A 271 7.69 15.36 -0.36
CA ASP A 271 8.93 15.12 -1.11
C ASP A 271 8.60 14.83 -2.59
N GLY A 272 8.98 15.79 -3.44
CA GLY A 272 8.66 15.80 -4.86
C GLY A 272 7.18 15.62 -5.18
N ASN A 273 6.26 16.02 -4.28
CA ASN A 273 4.82 15.94 -4.52
C ASN A 273 4.20 17.35 -4.42
N PRO A 274 4.18 18.13 -5.52
CA PRO A 274 3.67 19.51 -5.50
C PRO A 274 2.17 19.60 -5.18
N PHE A 275 1.45 18.49 -5.22
CA PHE A 275 0.03 18.41 -4.88
C PHE A 275 -0.26 18.31 -3.37
N VAL A 276 0.76 18.10 -2.52
CA VAL A 276 0.60 18.13 -1.05
C VAL A 276 0.90 19.55 -0.58
N LEU A 277 -0.15 20.37 -0.59
CA LEU A 277 -0.16 21.76 -0.17
C LEU A 277 -0.29 21.86 1.37
N PRO A 278 -0.04 23.04 1.98
CA PRO A 278 -0.32 23.28 3.40
C PRO A 278 -1.78 22.96 3.77
N GLU A 279 -2.72 23.34 2.89
CA GLU A 279 -4.16 23.14 3.05
C GLU A 279 -4.52 21.64 3.04
N THR A 280 -3.80 20.84 2.24
CA THR A 280 -3.94 19.36 2.24
C THR A 280 -3.59 18.78 3.62
N THR A 281 -2.53 19.27 4.24
CA THR A 281 -2.09 18.84 5.58
C THR A 281 -3.12 19.24 6.65
N LYS A 282 -3.64 20.47 6.57
CA LYS A 282 -4.71 20.95 7.47
C LYS A 282 -5.98 20.10 7.34
N TYR A 283 -6.45 19.88 6.11
CA TYR A 283 -7.61 19.04 5.80
C TYR A 283 -7.46 17.63 6.37
N VAL A 284 -6.33 16.96 6.09
CA VAL A 284 -6.12 15.57 6.51
C VAL A 284 -6.06 15.44 8.03
N CYS A 285 -5.39 16.35 8.75
CA CYS A 285 -5.39 16.33 10.22
C CYS A 285 -6.80 16.56 10.80
N TYR A 286 -7.60 17.45 10.22
CA TYR A 286 -8.97 17.69 10.68
C TYR A 286 -9.90 16.51 10.37
N MET A 287 -9.80 15.93 9.17
CA MET A 287 -10.52 14.72 8.75
C MET A 287 -10.19 13.53 9.67
N ASN A 288 -8.91 13.37 10.01
CA ASN A 288 -8.42 12.37 10.96
C ASN A 288 -9.05 12.56 12.36
N LYS A 289 -9.11 13.79 12.89
CA LYS A 289 -9.76 14.08 14.18
C LYS A 289 -11.27 13.83 14.17
N ILE A 290 -11.96 14.22 13.09
CA ILE A 290 -13.39 13.93 12.89
C ILE A 290 -13.61 12.41 12.92
N ARG A 291 -12.87 11.64 12.11
CA ARG A 291 -13.09 10.20 12.03
C ARG A 291 -12.69 9.47 13.31
N GLY A 292 -11.63 9.90 13.98
CA GLY A 292 -11.27 9.40 15.31
C GLY A 292 -12.46 9.50 16.28
N CYS A 293 -13.00 10.70 16.48
CA CYS A 293 -14.17 10.92 17.32
C CYS A 293 -15.42 10.16 16.87
N GLU A 294 -15.70 10.10 15.56
CA GLU A 294 -16.82 9.32 15.00
C GLU A 294 -16.71 7.80 15.25
N LEU A 295 -15.49 7.26 15.40
CA LEU A 295 -15.27 5.85 15.75
C LEU A 295 -15.39 5.57 17.25
N PHE A 296 -15.09 6.55 18.11
CA PHE A 296 -15.33 6.42 19.56
C PHE A 296 -16.80 6.55 19.93
N ILE A 297 -17.56 7.44 19.27
CA ILE A 297 -18.99 7.67 19.52
C ILE A 297 -19.82 6.37 19.67
N PRO A 298 -19.81 5.40 18.73
CA PRO A 298 -20.56 4.16 18.88
C PRO A 298 -20.02 3.24 19.99
N MET A 299 -18.73 3.33 20.36
CA MET A 299 -18.20 2.62 21.52
C MET A 299 -18.73 3.22 22.83
N ILE A 300 -18.83 4.55 22.92
CA ILE A 300 -19.42 5.25 24.06
C ILE A 300 -20.94 5.00 24.13
N GLU A 301 -21.65 4.96 23.00
CA GLU A 301 -23.09 4.61 22.95
C GLU A 301 -23.37 3.19 23.48
N ILE A 302 -22.48 2.23 23.22
CA ILE A 302 -22.52 0.89 23.83
C ILE A 302 -22.30 0.99 25.35
N LEU A 303 -21.27 1.71 25.82
CA LEU A 303 -21.04 1.90 27.26
C LEU A 303 -22.20 2.61 27.98
N ILE A 304 -22.86 3.59 27.35
CA ILE A 304 -24.04 4.30 27.87
C ILE A 304 -25.24 3.36 28.05
N ARG A 305 -25.37 2.33 27.20
CA ARG A 305 -26.43 1.32 27.31
C ARG A 305 -26.09 0.24 28.33
N ASP A 306 -24.82 -0.14 28.42
CA ASP A 306 -24.40 -1.34 29.15
C ASP A 306 -23.91 -1.04 30.59
N LEU A 307 -23.52 0.20 30.92
CA LEU A 307 -23.07 0.62 32.27
C LEU A 307 -24.16 1.39 33.06
N THR A 308 -25.30 0.74 33.30
CA THR A 308 -26.44 1.28 34.08
C THR A 308 -26.27 1.19 35.61
N LEU A 309 -25.05 0.96 36.10
CA LEU A 309 -24.75 0.73 37.51
C LEU A 309 -25.04 1.97 38.39
N HIS A 310 -25.65 1.73 39.56
CA HIS A 310 -26.02 2.77 40.53
C HIS A 310 -25.01 2.91 41.69
N HIS A 311 -24.22 1.88 41.94
CA HIS A 311 -23.19 1.86 42.99
C HIS A 311 -21.86 2.37 42.41
N CYS A 312 -21.30 3.41 43.01
CA CYS A 312 -20.02 4.00 42.63
C CYS A 312 -19.37 4.64 43.87
N THR A 313 -18.07 4.95 43.79
CA THR A 313 -17.36 5.57 44.91
C THR A 313 -17.79 7.02 45.12
N GLN A 314 -17.63 7.52 46.35
CA GLN A 314 -18.00 8.90 46.68
C GLN A 314 -17.12 9.93 45.96
N HIS A 315 -15.85 9.58 45.66
CA HIS A 315 -14.98 10.40 44.81
C HIS A 315 -15.60 10.56 43.41
N PHE A 316 -15.94 9.46 42.76
CA PHE A 316 -16.55 9.47 41.43
C PHE A 316 -17.91 10.19 41.40
N ARG A 317 -18.71 10.06 42.46
CA ARG A 317 -19.98 10.80 42.60
C ARG A 317 -19.78 12.31 42.62
N SER A 318 -18.72 12.80 43.28
CA SER A 318 -18.33 14.21 43.27
C SER A 318 -17.73 14.63 41.93
N TYR A 319 -16.86 13.81 41.33
CA TYR A 319 -16.26 14.05 40.02
C TYR A 319 -17.31 14.22 38.92
N VAL A 320 -18.28 13.29 38.82
CA VAL A 320 -19.36 13.38 37.84
C VAL A 320 -20.25 14.60 38.08
N LYS A 321 -20.44 15.05 39.33
CA LYS A 321 -21.14 16.32 39.60
C LYS A 321 -20.34 17.52 39.08
N LEU A 322 -19.04 17.57 39.30
CA LEU A 322 -18.18 18.67 38.80
C LEU A 322 -18.13 18.69 37.26
N LEU A 323 -18.00 17.52 36.63
CA LEU A 323 -18.04 17.34 35.17
C LEU A 323 -19.39 17.76 34.58
N GLU A 324 -20.49 17.51 35.29
CA GLU A 324 -21.82 18.01 34.92
C GLU A 324 -21.96 19.51 35.12
N ASP A 325 -21.52 20.05 36.27
CA ASP A 325 -21.55 21.48 36.59
C ASP A 325 -20.72 22.29 35.55
N GLU A 326 -19.57 21.78 35.11
CA GLU A 326 -18.71 22.33 34.06
C GLU A 326 -19.46 22.51 32.71
N VAL A 327 -20.09 21.44 32.22
CA VAL A 327 -20.82 21.47 30.95
C VAL A 327 -22.25 22.00 31.10
N SER A 328 -22.63 22.47 32.30
CA SER A 328 -24.04 22.55 32.67
C SER A 328 -24.84 23.54 31.85
N GLU A 329 -24.23 24.69 31.54
CA GLU A 329 -24.82 25.75 30.74
C GLU A 329 -25.09 25.34 29.28
N TYR A 330 -24.49 24.24 28.82
CA TYR A 330 -24.59 23.77 27.44
C TYR A 330 -25.49 22.53 27.31
N ILE A 331 -25.54 21.66 28.33
CA ILE A 331 -26.27 20.39 28.27
C ILE A 331 -27.59 20.38 29.07
N PHE A 332 -27.68 21.03 30.24
CA PHE A 332 -28.90 20.91 31.07
C PHE A 332 -30.02 21.84 30.63
N ASP A 333 -31.22 21.30 30.66
CA ASP A 333 -32.44 22.04 30.37
C ASP A 333 -33.01 22.72 31.61
N LYS A 334 -33.33 24.01 31.44
CA LYS A 334 -34.26 24.81 32.26
C LYS A 334 -35.20 25.60 31.34
N ASP A 335 -34.65 26.13 30.25
CA ASP A 335 -35.30 27.05 29.31
C ASP A 335 -35.14 26.62 27.82
N HIS A 336 -35.04 25.31 27.54
CA HIS A 336 -34.91 24.69 26.23
C HIS A 336 -33.72 25.18 25.36
N LYS A 337 -32.50 25.18 25.90
CA LYS A 337 -31.29 25.54 25.15
C LYS A 337 -31.04 24.62 23.92
N TYR A 338 -30.51 25.24 22.87
CA TYR A 338 -30.36 24.76 21.49
C TYR A 338 -29.81 23.32 21.32
N LEU A 339 -28.83 22.91 22.13
CA LEU A 339 -28.17 21.61 21.95
C LEU A 339 -29.08 20.41 22.28
N ALA A 340 -29.98 20.55 23.25
CA ALA A 340 -30.97 19.50 23.55
C ALA A 340 -31.93 19.25 22.37
N GLN A 341 -32.24 20.29 21.59
CA GLN A 341 -33.08 20.19 20.40
C GLN A 341 -32.35 19.56 19.20
N LYS A 342 -31.02 19.69 19.11
CA LYS A 342 -30.20 19.00 18.11
C LYS A 342 -30.04 17.50 18.38
N PHE A 343 -30.03 17.08 19.65
CA PHE A 343 -29.82 15.67 20.04
C PHE A 343 -31.13 14.93 20.39
N GLN A 344 -32.15 15.07 19.53
CA GLN A 344 -33.55 14.63 19.77
C GLN A 344 -33.75 13.20 20.31
N TRP A 345 -32.89 12.24 19.94
CA TRP A 345 -32.97 10.85 20.39
C TRP A 345 -32.32 10.58 21.76
N PHE A 346 -31.64 11.56 22.34
CA PHE A 346 -31.02 11.47 23.66
C PHE A 346 -31.34 12.73 24.47
N SER A 347 -32.38 12.66 25.31
CA SER A 347 -32.42 13.49 26.52
C SER A 347 -31.45 12.83 27.53
N PRO A 348 -30.29 13.43 27.83
CA PRO A 348 -29.31 12.78 28.72
C PRO A 348 -29.83 12.58 30.14
N PHE A 349 -30.85 13.33 30.56
CA PHE A 349 -31.35 13.38 31.94
C PHE A 349 -32.87 13.25 32.06
N SER A 350 -33.44 12.20 31.44
CA SER A 350 -34.78 11.75 31.85
C SER A 350 -34.81 11.51 33.37
N LYS A 351 -35.92 11.86 34.04
CA LYS A 351 -36.02 11.86 35.52
C LYS A 351 -35.71 10.50 36.16
N SER A 352 -35.80 9.41 35.40
CA SER A 352 -35.40 8.05 35.76
C SER A 352 -33.90 7.87 36.07
N ASN A 353 -33.02 8.54 35.31
CA ASN A 353 -31.60 8.15 35.22
C ASN A 353 -30.73 8.74 36.35
N LYS A 354 -31.31 9.47 37.31
CA LYS A 354 -30.56 10.20 38.37
C LYS A 354 -29.57 9.34 39.16
N LYS A 355 -29.81 8.04 39.29
CA LYS A 355 -28.95 7.10 40.03
C LYS A 355 -27.81 6.49 39.20
N GLU A 356 -27.85 6.58 37.87
CA GLU A 356 -26.93 5.89 36.95
C GLU A 356 -25.65 6.73 36.70
N ILE A 357 -24.74 6.77 37.69
CA ILE A 357 -23.66 7.76 37.72
C ILE A 357 -22.63 7.59 36.58
N TYR A 358 -22.27 6.35 36.21
CA TYR A 358 -21.37 6.10 35.09
C TYR A 358 -21.97 6.55 33.76
N ARG A 359 -23.26 6.22 33.53
CA ARG A 359 -24.02 6.61 32.34
C ARG A 359 -24.03 8.12 32.16
N ARG A 360 -24.21 8.88 33.25
CA ARG A 360 -24.17 10.35 33.26
C ARG A 360 -22.80 10.90 32.83
N ALA A 361 -21.70 10.35 33.34
CA ALA A 361 -20.35 10.71 32.92
C ALA A 361 -20.12 10.45 31.41
N LEU A 362 -20.54 9.26 30.94
CA LEU A 362 -20.41 8.85 29.54
C LEU A 362 -21.28 9.68 28.58
N LEU A 363 -22.41 10.22 29.04
CA LEU A 363 -23.23 11.16 28.27
C LEU A 363 -22.53 12.50 28.06
N VAL A 364 -21.77 12.98 29.05
CA VAL A 364 -20.89 14.15 28.86
C VAL A 364 -19.79 13.84 27.85
N VAL A 365 -19.12 12.68 27.97
CA VAL A 365 -18.12 12.21 26.99
C VAL A 365 -18.68 12.18 25.56
N TRP A 366 -19.89 11.63 25.38
CA TRP A 366 -20.57 11.58 24.08
C TRP A 366 -20.86 12.97 23.53
N ALA A 367 -21.35 13.89 24.37
CA ALA A 367 -21.61 15.27 23.97
C ALA A 367 -20.32 16.02 23.60
N LYS A 368 -19.25 15.88 24.39
CA LYS A 368 -17.92 16.44 24.08
C LYS A 368 -17.38 15.89 22.75
N LEU A 369 -17.49 14.57 22.48
CA LEU A 369 -17.09 13.96 21.20
C LEU A 369 -17.91 14.47 20.01
N LYS A 370 -19.25 14.55 20.12
CA LYS A 370 -20.11 15.12 19.07
C LYS A 370 -19.76 16.57 18.78
N SER A 371 -19.40 17.33 19.82
CA SER A 371 -18.97 18.73 19.70
C SER A 371 -17.64 18.87 18.94
N VAL A 372 -16.65 17.99 19.19
CA VAL A 372 -15.42 17.94 18.35
C VAL A 372 -15.78 17.68 16.88
N VAL A 373 -16.68 16.73 16.62
CA VAL A 373 -17.10 16.37 15.26
C VAL A 373 -17.77 17.53 14.54
N GLU A 374 -18.69 18.26 15.17
CA GLU A 374 -19.34 19.43 14.56
C GLU A 374 -18.33 20.56 14.31
N VAL A 375 -17.55 20.96 15.32
CA VAL A 375 -16.57 22.06 15.22
C VAL A 375 -15.58 21.81 14.09
N TYR A 376 -15.00 20.61 14.01
CA TYR A 376 -14.04 20.31 12.95
C TYR A 376 -14.69 20.11 11.58
N LYS A 377 -15.97 19.71 11.50
CA LYS A 377 -16.73 19.75 10.24
C LYS A 377 -16.92 21.17 9.74
N SER A 378 -17.33 22.11 10.60
CA SER A 378 -17.42 23.54 10.26
C SER A 378 -16.07 24.11 9.83
N LEU A 379 -14.97 23.73 10.50
CA LEU A 379 -13.62 24.14 10.13
C LEU A 379 -13.12 23.56 8.79
N ILE A 380 -13.60 22.40 8.35
CA ILE A 380 -13.31 21.85 7.01
C ILE A 380 -14.18 22.51 5.94
N SER A 381 -15.45 22.78 6.22
CA SER A 381 -16.37 23.43 5.27
C SER A 381 -16.21 24.95 5.17
N ASN A 382 -15.24 25.54 5.89
CA ASN A 382 -15.06 26.99 6.07
C ASN A 382 -16.33 27.71 6.57
N GLN A 383 -17.19 27.00 7.30
CA GLN A 383 -18.40 27.55 7.91
C GLN A 383 -18.08 28.16 9.27
N ARG A 384 -18.92 29.10 9.73
CA ARG A 384 -18.81 29.68 11.07
C ARG A 384 -18.95 28.57 12.12
N VAL A 385 -17.93 28.41 12.95
CA VAL A 385 -17.98 27.53 14.11
C VAL A 385 -18.98 28.05 15.14
N ASP A 386 -19.79 27.14 15.68
CA ASP A 386 -20.67 27.38 16.82
C ASP A 386 -19.84 27.46 18.10
N GLU A 387 -19.88 28.61 18.79
CA GLU A 387 -19.05 28.86 19.96
C GLU A 387 -19.45 27.99 21.17
N ASP A 388 -20.68 27.49 21.26
CA ASP A 388 -21.08 26.63 22.38
C ASP A 388 -20.57 25.19 22.17
N PHE A 389 -20.61 24.65 20.95
CA PHE A 389 -19.91 23.41 20.63
C PHE A 389 -18.39 23.53 20.81
N LYS A 390 -17.80 24.69 20.48
CA LYS A 390 -16.35 24.96 20.62
C LYS A 390 -15.89 25.07 22.07
N LYS A 391 -16.75 25.48 23.01
CA LYS A 391 -16.50 25.40 24.46
C LYS A 391 -16.73 23.99 25.01
N LEU A 392 -17.69 23.24 24.46
CA LEU A 392 -18.05 21.91 24.94
C LEU A 392 -17.11 20.79 24.44
N MET A 393 -16.41 20.97 23.32
CA MET A 393 -15.56 19.94 22.74
C MET A 393 -14.35 19.56 23.61
N PHE A 394 -13.86 18.32 23.50
CA PHE A 394 -12.53 17.95 24.01
C PHE A 394 -11.42 18.71 23.28
N HIS A 395 -10.50 19.30 24.02
CA HIS A 395 -9.35 20.01 23.48
C HIS A 395 -8.16 19.08 23.20
N ASN A 396 -7.96 18.05 24.02
CA ASN A 396 -6.88 17.07 23.89
C ASN A 396 -7.36 15.63 24.20
N SER A 397 -6.50 14.63 24.01
CA SER A 397 -6.86 13.21 24.22
C SER A 397 -6.80 12.76 25.68
N ASP A 398 -6.08 13.48 26.54
CA ASP A 398 -5.91 13.11 27.96
C ASP A 398 -7.18 13.45 28.76
N GLU A 399 -7.87 14.56 28.46
CA GLU A 399 -9.22 14.91 28.97
C GLU A 399 -10.26 13.80 28.73
N PHE A 400 -10.25 13.20 27.54
CA PHE A 400 -11.15 12.12 27.17
C PHE A 400 -10.80 10.83 27.91
N GLU A 401 -9.51 10.54 28.09
CA GLU A 401 -9.06 9.36 28.81
C GLU A 401 -9.33 9.46 30.32
N GLU A 402 -9.16 10.64 30.93
CA GLU A 402 -9.36 10.88 32.36
C GLU A 402 -10.76 10.41 32.81
N ILE A 403 -11.82 10.84 32.14
CA ILE A 403 -13.20 10.48 32.50
C ILE A 403 -13.42 8.96 32.42
N LEU A 404 -12.79 8.27 31.45
CA LEU A 404 -12.87 6.82 31.31
C LEU A 404 -12.04 6.09 32.39
N LEU A 405 -10.89 6.65 32.78
CA LEU A 405 -10.08 6.14 33.89
C LEU A 405 -10.79 6.31 35.24
N GLU A 406 -11.49 7.43 35.47
CA GLU A 406 -12.31 7.61 36.66
C GLU A 406 -13.50 6.64 36.71
N CYS A 407 -14.15 6.37 35.57
CA CYS A 407 -15.11 5.27 35.47
C CYS A 407 -14.47 3.92 35.86
N TYR A 408 -13.27 3.62 35.35
CA TYR A 408 -12.57 2.37 35.61
C TYR A 408 -12.16 2.23 37.09
N LYS A 409 -11.51 3.24 37.69
CA LYS A 409 -11.13 3.26 39.11
C LYS A 409 -12.33 3.02 40.01
N SER A 410 -13.39 3.80 39.78
CA SER A 410 -14.64 3.72 40.54
C SER A 410 -15.31 2.36 40.46
N LEU A 411 -15.27 1.68 39.31
CA LEU A 411 -15.74 0.29 39.17
C LEU A 411 -14.88 -0.68 39.97
N VAL A 412 -13.55 -0.62 39.85
CA VAL A 412 -12.61 -1.51 40.56
C VAL A 412 -12.73 -1.35 42.08
N GLU A 413 -12.71 -0.10 42.58
CA GLU A 413 -12.88 0.23 44.00
C GLU A 413 -14.28 -0.17 44.53
N SER A 414 -15.30 -0.17 43.67
CA SER A 414 -16.64 -0.69 43.98
C SER A 414 -16.76 -2.21 43.85
N GLY A 415 -15.66 -2.97 43.66
CA GLY A 415 -15.69 -4.43 43.50
C GLY A 415 -16.21 -4.91 42.14
N ASN A 416 -16.45 -4.02 41.17
CA ASN A 416 -16.98 -4.30 39.84
C ASN A 416 -15.86 -4.51 38.80
N THR A 417 -14.69 -5.03 39.22
CA THR A 417 -13.48 -5.20 38.38
C THR A 417 -13.72 -5.98 37.09
N LEU A 418 -14.57 -7.01 37.10
CA LEU A 418 -14.93 -7.79 35.90
C LEU A 418 -15.62 -6.92 34.83
N ILE A 419 -16.37 -5.90 35.24
CA ILE A 419 -17.04 -4.95 34.34
C ILE A 419 -16.04 -3.91 33.83
N ALA A 420 -15.12 -3.44 34.70
CA ALA A 420 -14.04 -2.53 34.34
C ALA A 420 -13.07 -3.14 33.30
N GLU A 421 -12.68 -4.41 33.51
CA GLU A 421 -11.90 -5.24 32.58
C GLU A 421 -12.66 -5.63 31.31
N GLY A 422 -13.97 -5.41 31.27
CA GLY A 422 -14.83 -5.56 30.11
C GLY A 422 -14.64 -4.46 29.07
N TYR A 423 -15.70 -4.09 28.35
CA TYR A 423 -15.60 -3.23 27.17
C TYR A 423 -15.02 -1.84 27.45
N LEU A 424 -15.14 -1.32 28.67
CA LEU A 424 -14.51 -0.05 29.08
C LEU A 424 -12.99 -0.07 28.89
N LYS A 425 -12.31 -1.16 29.25
CA LYS A 425 -10.87 -1.34 29.04
C LYS A 425 -10.49 -1.37 27.56
N ASP A 426 -11.36 -1.88 26.69
CA ASP A 426 -11.13 -1.85 25.24
C ASP A 426 -11.22 -0.42 24.68
N VAL A 427 -12.13 0.41 25.19
CA VAL A 427 -12.21 1.83 24.83
C VAL A 427 -10.96 2.59 25.30
N ILE A 428 -10.59 2.46 26.58
CA ILE A 428 -9.39 3.10 27.17
C ILE A 428 -8.13 2.74 26.36
N ARG A 429 -7.97 1.47 25.98
CA ARG A 429 -6.86 1.01 25.13
C ARG A 429 -6.87 1.66 23.75
N ASN A 430 -8.03 1.84 23.12
CA ASN A 430 -8.12 2.59 21.86
C ASN A 430 -7.79 4.08 22.05
N VAL A 431 -8.21 4.73 23.15
CA VAL A 431 -7.83 6.13 23.43
C VAL A 431 -6.31 6.27 23.56
N LYS A 432 -5.64 5.40 24.33
CA LYS A 432 -4.17 5.41 24.49
C LYS A 432 -3.37 5.20 23.19
N ILE A 433 -3.95 4.56 22.18
CA ILE A 433 -3.27 4.12 20.94
C ILE A 433 -3.57 5.04 19.75
N PHE A 434 -4.82 5.51 19.63
CA PHE A 434 -5.28 6.33 18.51
C PHE A 434 -5.48 7.81 18.87
N GLY A 435 -5.74 8.12 20.15
CA GLY A 435 -6.17 9.45 20.61
C GLY A 435 -7.42 9.94 19.89
N LEU A 436 -7.72 11.24 20.01
CA LEU A 436 -8.80 11.87 19.22
C LEU A 436 -8.49 11.90 17.71
N HIS A 437 -7.23 11.69 17.30
CA HIS A 437 -6.73 11.99 15.95
C HIS A 437 -6.58 10.79 15.03
N LEU A 438 -6.88 9.56 15.47
CA LEU A 438 -6.76 8.29 14.72
C LEU A 438 -5.34 7.90 14.25
N MET A 439 -4.58 8.79 13.63
CA MET A 439 -3.19 8.61 13.21
C MET A 439 -2.44 9.94 13.32
N LYS A 440 -1.21 9.93 13.83
CA LYS A 440 -0.32 11.09 13.78
C LYS A 440 0.18 11.35 12.36
N LEU A 441 0.27 12.59 11.91
CA LEU A 441 0.77 12.94 10.58
C LEU A 441 2.24 13.35 10.61
N ASP A 442 3.13 12.57 9.97
CA ASP A 442 4.50 13.01 9.69
C ASP A 442 4.49 14.04 8.55
N ILE A 443 5.35 15.05 8.67
CA ILE A 443 5.66 15.98 7.59
C ILE A 443 7.00 15.57 6.99
N ARG A 444 7.12 15.48 5.66
CA ARG A 444 8.39 15.16 4.99
C ARG A 444 8.64 16.13 3.83
N GLN A 445 9.84 16.72 3.78
CA GLN A 445 10.28 17.65 2.73
C GLN A 445 11.76 17.41 2.39
N GLU A 446 12.24 17.83 1.21
CA GLU A 446 13.66 17.77 0.83
C GLU A 446 14.45 19.01 1.30
N SER A 447 15.68 18.79 1.79
CA SER A 447 16.59 19.81 2.35
C SER A 447 16.77 21.04 1.44
N GLU A 448 16.91 20.83 0.13
CA GLU A 448 17.13 21.90 -0.85
C GLU A 448 15.97 22.93 -0.89
N LYS A 449 14.75 22.55 -0.52
CA LYS A 449 13.60 23.48 -0.43
C LYS A 449 13.75 24.40 0.78
N HIS A 450 14.26 23.89 1.90
CA HIS A 450 14.60 24.70 3.08
C HIS A 450 15.74 25.67 2.77
N ILE A 451 16.80 25.18 2.11
CA ILE A 451 17.95 25.99 1.66
C ILE A 451 17.50 27.10 0.70
N SER A 452 16.62 26.79 -0.26
CA SER A 452 16.05 27.75 -1.21
C SER A 452 15.19 28.82 -0.51
N THR A 453 14.38 28.41 0.47
CA THR A 453 13.58 29.33 1.32
C THR A 453 14.49 30.28 2.09
N MET A 454 15.56 29.77 2.69
CA MET A 454 16.54 30.58 3.44
C MET A 454 17.33 31.53 2.54
N ASN A 455 17.66 31.12 1.32
CA ASN A 455 18.30 32.00 0.33
C ASN A 455 17.43 33.20 -0.03
N TYR A 456 16.11 33.02 -0.15
CA TYR A 456 15.17 34.11 -0.43
C TYR A 456 15.08 35.09 0.75
N ILE A 457 14.97 34.57 1.98
CA ILE A 457 14.98 35.37 3.22
C ILE A 457 16.28 36.18 3.32
N CYS A 458 17.45 35.54 3.14
CA CYS A 458 18.73 36.24 3.16
C CYS A 458 18.79 37.35 2.10
N GLN A 459 18.30 37.09 0.88
CA GLN A 459 18.26 38.10 -0.19
C GLN A 459 17.38 39.30 0.17
N LYS A 460 16.17 39.09 0.72
CA LYS A 460 15.26 40.17 1.16
C LYS A 460 15.80 40.94 2.37
N LEU A 461 16.59 40.30 3.23
CA LEU A 461 17.31 40.95 4.34
C LEU A 461 18.65 41.62 3.93
N ASN A 462 18.98 41.66 2.63
CA ASN A 462 20.27 42.16 2.09
C ASN A 462 21.50 41.43 2.67
N MET A 463 21.36 40.16 3.03
CA MET A 463 22.41 39.29 3.54
C MET A 463 23.00 38.39 2.43
N LYS A 464 24.22 37.91 2.64
CA LYS A 464 24.84 36.89 1.76
C LYS A 464 23.95 35.64 1.71
N LYS A 465 23.70 35.11 0.50
CA LYS A 465 22.88 33.89 0.30
C LYS A 465 23.41 32.73 1.15
N TYR A 466 22.50 32.12 1.92
CA TYR A 466 22.79 31.03 2.85
C TYR A 466 23.51 29.83 2.21
N SER A 467 23.21 29.49 0.95
CA SER A 467 23.90 28.41 0.22
C SER A 467 25.39 28.69 -0.04
N LEU A 468 25.84 29.95 0.00
CA LEU A 468 27.23 30.38 -0.19
C LEU A 468 28.05 30.39 1.12
N LEU A 469 27.48 29.90 2.23
CA LEU A 469 28.17 29.68 3.50
C LEU A 469 28.70 28.24 3.57
N ASN A 470 29.87 28.05 4.19
CA ASN A 470 30.35 26.70 4.54
C ASN A 470 29.56 26.13 5.74
N GLU A 471 29.71 24.85 6.05
CA GLU A 471 28.89 24.19 7.08
C GLU A 471 29.06 24.80 8.48
N GLU A 472 30.27 25.18 8.87
CA GLU A 472 30.54 25.84 10.15
C GLU A 472 29.87 27.23 10.23
N GLN A 473 29.98 28.02 9.16
CA GLN A 473 29.31 29.31 9.01
C GLN A 473 27.78 29.16 9.07
N LYS A 474 27.22 28.11 8.46
CA LYS A 474 25.78 27.81 8.53
C LYS A 474 25.35 27.43 9.94
N ILE A 475 26.08 26.53 10.63
CA ILE A 475 25.78 26.13 12.01
C ILE A 475 25.78 27.37 12.92
N ASN A 476 26.82 28.21 12.85
CA ASN A 476 26.92 29.41 13.68
C ASN A 476 25.78 30.41 13.39
N PHE A 477 25.57 30.76 12.12
CA PHE A 477 24.50 31.67 11.67
C PHE A 477 23.10 31.21 12.12
N LEU A 478 22.79 29.91 12.00
CA LEU A 478 21.52 29.37 12.48
C LEU A 478 21.46 29.36 14.01
N THR A 479 22.56 29.09 14.71
CA THR A 479 22.60 29.11 16.18
C THR A 479 22.33 30.50 16.75
N ASP A 480 22.84 31.55 16.10
CA ASP A 480 22.57 32.94 16.49
C ASP A 480 21.09 33.29 16.32
N ILE A 481 20.46 32.88 15.21
CA ILE A 481 19.00 33.02 14.99
C ILE A 481 18.21 32.20 16.02
N LEU A 482 18.65 30.98 16.35
CA LEU A 482 18.02 30.10 17.32
C LEU A 482 18.13 30.62 18.77
N ASN A 483 19.16 31.40 19.10
CA ASN A 483 19.29 32.12 20.38
C ASN A 483 18.56 33.48 20.40
N SER A 484 18.47 34.18 19.25
CA SER A 484 17.87 35.52 19.15
C SER A 484 16.34 35.53 19.38
N ASN A 485 15.81 36.57 20.02
CA ASN A 485 14.35 36.80 20.11
C ASN A 485 13.81 37.73 19.01
N ARG A 486 14.66 38.17 18.07
CA ARG A 486 14.25 38.98 16.91
C ARG A 486 13.65 38.04 15.84
N PRO A 487 12.43 38.31 15.32
CA PRO A 487 11.89 37.60 14.17
C PRO A 487 12.82 37.69 12.95
N LEU A 488 13.00 36.56 12.28
CA LEU A 488 13.79 36.44 11.06
C LEU A 488 13.00 36.88 9.81
N ILE A 489 11.72 36.52 9.73
CA ILE A 489 10.93 36.67 8.52
C ILE A 489 10.19 38.02 8.56
N PRO A 490 10.37 38.90 7.54
CA PRO A 490 9.61 40.15 7.44
C PRO A 490 8.10 39.90 7.42
N LYS A 491 7.33 40.74 8.12
CA LYS A 491 5.87 40.71 8.03
C LYS A 491 5.43 40.96 6.59
N ASN A 492 4.40 40.23 6.16
CA ASN A 492 3.75 40.39 4.85
C ASN A 492 4.67 40.15 3.63
N ILE A 493 5.82 39.48 3.80
CA ILE A 493 6.70 39.04 2.69
C ILE A 493 6.01 38.12 1.66
N GLU A 494 4.86 37.53 2.01
CA GLU A 494 4.03 36.73 1.09
C GLU A 494 3.07 37.57 0.22
N GLU A 495 2.94 38.88 0.50
CA GLU A 495 2.09 39.83 -0.21
C GLU A 495 2.86 40.67 -1.25
N GLU A 496 4.18 40.48 -1.34
CA GLU A 496 5.04 41.12 -2.33
C GLU A 496 4.86 40.52 -3.74
N GLU A 497 5.23 41.28 -4.77
CA GLU A 497 5.27 40.77 -6.15
C GLU A 497 6.43 39.76 -6.34
N ASP A 498 6.24 38.80 -7.26
CA ASP A 498 7.20 37.74 -7.62
C ASP A 498 7.78 36.89 -6.46
N VAL A 499 6.97 36.62 -5.42
CA VAL A 499 7.35 35.70 -4.34
C VAL A 499 7.37 34.24 -4.84
N PRO A 500 8.49 33.49 -4.67
CA PRO A 500 8.58 32.12 -5.16
C PRO A 500 7.58 31.16 -4.49
N ASN A 501 6.81 30.41 -5.31
CA ASN A 501 5.87 29.40 -4.83
C ASN A 501 6.48 28.37 -3.86
N ASP A 502 7.77 28.02 -4.02
CA ASP A 502 8.47 27.12 -3.09
C ASP A 502 8.64 27.74 -1.69
N PHE A 503 8.94 29.04 -1.60
CA PHE A 503 9.06 29.77 -0.33
C PHE A 503 7.69 29.80 0.37
N ILE A 504 6.63 30.20 -0.35
CA ILE A 504 5.25 30.26 0.18
C ILE A 504 4.82 28.88 0.71
N ASN A 505 5.04 27.80 -0.07
CA ASN A 505 4.66 26.45 0.34
C ASN A 505 5.43 25.96 1.57
N VAL A 506 6.72 26.30 1.72
CA VAL A 506 7.50 25.94 2.90
C VAL A 506 7.04 26.72 4.13
N ILE A 507 6.89 28.04 4.04
CA ILE A 507 6.48 28.88 5.16
C ILE A 507 5.05 28.57 5.62
N LYS A 508 4.07 28.52 4.71
CA LYS A 508 2.69 28.14 5.02
C LYS A 508 2.58 26.71 5.58
N THR A 509 3.47 25.79 5.20
CA THR A 509 3.52 24.47 5.84
C THR A 509 3.84 24.57 7.33
N PHE A 510 4.86 25.36 7.71
CA PHE A 510 5.21 25.55 9.11
C PHE A 510 4.13 26.34 9.88
N ASP A 511 3.51 27.35 9.27
CA ASP A 511 2.34 28.03 9.84
C ASP A 511 1.18 27.06 10.10
N VAL A 512 0.76 26.26 9.12
CA VAL A 512 -0.29 25.25 9.30
C VAL A 512 0.07 24.25 10.39
N CYS A 513 1.33 23.79 10.44
CA CYS A 513 1.80 22.89 11.50
C CYS A 513 1.90 23.56 12.89
N SER A 514 1.87 24.90 12.98
CA SER A 514 1.71 25.62 14.24
C SER A 514 0.24 25.70 14.72
N GLN A 515 -0.73 25.63 13.80
CA GLN A 515 -2.18 25.73 14.06
C GLN A 515 -2.82 24.38 14.42
N ILE A 516 -2.27 23.27 13.93
CA ILE A 516 -2.75 21.91 14.23
C ILE A 516 -2.37 21.53 15.68
N GLU A 517 -3.14 20.67 16.35
CA GLU A 517 -2.79 20.15 17.68
C GLU A 517 -1.46 19.37 17.63
N ASP A 518 -0.51 19.64 18.53
CA ASP A 518 0.81 18.98 18.52
C ASP A 518 0.72 17.47 18.83
N SER A 519 -0.32 17.03 19.53
CA SER A 519 -0.64 15.61 19.69
C SER A 519 -0.99 14.90 18.36
N ALA A 520 -1.51 15.62 17.36
CA ALA A 520 -1.87 15.09 16.04
C ALA A 520 -0.69 14.97 15.07
N LEU A 521 0.44 15.60 15.39
CA LEU A 521 1.62 15.64 14.53
C LEU A 521 2.65 14.57 14.91
N GLY A 522 3.37 14.10 13.88
CA GLY A 522 4.47 13.16 13.97
C GLY A 522 5.83 13.86 13.92
N ALA A 523 6.79 13.24 13.24
CA ALA A 523 8.10 13.83 12.95
C ALA A 523 8.02 14.87 11.84
N TYR A 524 9.00 15.78 11.81
CA TYR A 524 9.36 16.55 10.61
C TYR A 524 10.62 15.91 10.00
N ILE A 525 10.49 15.31 8.83
CA ILE A 525 11.52 14.48 8.20
C ILE A 525 12.23 15.28 7.11
N VAL A 526 13.56 15.39 7.22
CA VAL A 526 14.41 16.12 6.27
C VAL A 526 15.06 15.13 5.32
N SER A 527 14.46 15.01 4.13
CA SER A 527 14.88 14.12 3.04
C SER A 527 16.12 14.65 2.35
N MET A 528 16.97 13.77 1.81
CA MET A 528 18.29 14.15 1.30
C MET A 528 19.11 14.98 2.31
N CYS A 529 19.08 14.58 3.59
CA CYS A 529 19.91 15.19 4.62
C CYS A 529 21.39 14.86 4.37
N THR A 530 22.24 15.88 4.43
CA THR A 530 23.68 15.81 4.13
C THR A 530 24.55 16.43 5.22
N ASN A 531 23.99 17.38 5.98
CA ASN A 531 24.70 18.27 6.89
C ASN A 531 23.93 18.45 8.21
N ALA A 532 24.58 18.99 9.24
CA ALA A 532 23.91 19.33 10.51
C ALA A 532 23.04 20.58 10.36
N SER A 533 23.49 21.54 9.55
CA SER A 533 22.74 22.76 9.26
C SER A 533 21.38 22.51 8.57
N ASP A 534 21.21 21.40 7.84
CA ASP A 534 19.93 20.97 7.26
C ASP A 534 18.83 20.81 8.34
N ILE A 535 19.21 20.33 9.53
CA ILE A 535 18.31 20.08 10.67
C ILE A 535 18.09 21.36 11.48
N LEU A 536 19.16 22.10 11.77
CA LEU A 536 19.06 23.39 12.48
C LEU A 536 18.21 24.42 11.70
N LEU A 537 18.21 24.37 10.36
CA LEU A 537 17.41 25.24 9.52
C LEU A 537 15.90 24.96 9.64
N VAL A 538 15.51 23.68 9.78
CA VAL A 538 14.11 23.33 10.06
C VAL A 538 13.71 23.80 11.46
N GLU A 539 14.59 23.69 12.46
CA GLU A 539 14.31 24.23 13.80
C GLU A 539 14.16 25.75 13.81
N VAL A 540 14.89 26.49 12.95
CA VAL A 540 14.67 27.94 12.74
C VAL A 540 13.26 28.21 12.25
N PHE A 541 12.78 27.50 11.21
CA PHE A 541 11.42 27.70 10.70
C PHE A 541 10.33 27.25 11.69
N GLN A 542 10.55 26.17 12.44
CA GLN A 542 9.64 25.74 13.51
C GLN A 542 9.55 26.79 14.65
N LYS A 543 10.67 27.42 14.99
CA LYS A 543 10.72 28.49 16.00
C LYS A 543 10.03 29.76 15.50
N GLU A 544 10.31 30.19 14.28
CA GLU A 544 9.79 31.43 13.70
C GLU A 544 8.26 31.42 13.57
N MET A 545 7.68 30.27 13.15
CA MET A 545 6.23 30.10 12.98
C MET A 545 5.51 29.70 14.28
N LYS A 546 6.17 29.75 15.44
CA LYS A 546 5.65 29.16 16.69
C LYS A 546 4.53 30.00 17.33
N LYS A 547 3.27 29.65 17.03
CA LYS A 547 2.06 30.24 17.65
C LYS A 547 1.83 29.83 19.12
N GLY A 548 2.76 30.21 20.00
CA GLY A 548 2.65 30.07 21.46
C GLY A 548 3.95 29.58 22.12
N THR A 549 4.35 30.21 23.24
CA THR A 549 5.62 29.91 23.92
C THR A 549 5.70 28.48 24.45
N GLN A 550 4.62 27.96 25.04
CA GLN A 550 4.56 26.64 25.68
C GLN A 550 4.39 25.45 24.72
N ARG A 551 3.94 25.67 23.48
CA ARG A 551 3.72 24.62 22.46
C ARG A 551 5.00 23.80 22.22
N LYS A 552 4.92 22.49 21.96
CA LYS A 552 6.09 21.72 21.50
C LYS A 552 6.30 21.84 19.98
N THR A 553 7.55 21.87 19.56
CA THR A 553 7.93 21.70 18.14
C THR A 553 7.78 20.22 17.74
N GLN A 554 7.65 19.93 16.44
CA GLN A 554 7.79 18.56 15.97
C GLN A 554 9.25 18.12 16.14
N ARG A 555 9.49 16.83 16.43
CA ARG A 555 10.85 16.29 16.41
C ARG A 555 11.40 16.29 14.98
N VAL A 556 12.55 16.92 14.77
CA VAL A 556 13.19 16.95 13.44
C VAL A 556 14.07 15.70 13.27
N VAL A 557 13.90 15.03 12.13
CA VAL A 557 14.47 13.70 11.86
C VAL A 557 15.28 13.76 10.56
N PRO A 558 16.63 13.64 10.62
CA PRO A 558 17.44 13.49 9.42
C PRO A 558 17.12 12.16 8.74
N LEU A 559 16.91 12.20 7.42
CA LEU A 559 16.71 11.02 6.60
C LEU A 559 17.95 10.78 5.71
N LEU A 560 18.68 9.72 6.05
CA LEU A 560 19.91 9.29 5.40
C LEU A 560 19.59 8.34 4.24
N GLU A 561 19.65 8.87 3.01
CA GLU A 561 19.21 8.19 1.78
C GLU A 561 20.33 7.82 0.78
N THR A 562 21.57 8.28 0.97
CA THR A 562 22.70 7.98 0.06
C THR A 562 23.82 7.26 0.78
N ILE A 563 24.67 6.54 0.03
CA ILE A 563 25.87 5.89 0.59
C ILE A 563 26.78 6.92 1.28
N GLN A 564 26.94 8.11 0.68
CA GLN A 564 27.75 9.18 1.25
C GLN A 564 27.17 9.73 2.56
N SER A 565 25.84 9.93 2.67
CA SER A 565 25.25 10.43 3.92
C SER A 565 25.20 9.36 5.03
N LEU A 566 25.16 8.07 4.68
CA LEU A 566 25.37 6.97 5.63
C LEU A 566 26.82 6.95 6.14
N GLN A 567 27.81 7.10 5.25
CA GLN A 567 29.23 7.14 5.63
C GLN A 567 29.57 8.39 6.47
N ASN A 568 29.01 9.56 6.12
CA ASN A 568 29.19 10.83 6.84
C ASN A 568 28.30 10.98 8.09
N SER A 569 27.38 10.03 8.35
CA SER A 569 26.32 10.14 9.37
C SER A 569 26.85 10.48 10.78
N SER A 570 28.02 9.97 11.13
CA SER A 570 28.72 10.28 12.38
C SER A 570 29.06 11.77 12.53
N ILE A 571 29.48 12.43 11.44
CA ILE A 571 29.86 13.84 11.43
C ILE A 571 28.61 14.72 11.59
N ILE A 572 27.53 14.37 10.87
CA ILE A 572 26.22 15.05 10.95
C ILE A 572 25.71 15.02 12.40
N LEU A 573 25.66 13.84 13.03
CA LEU A 573 25.18 13.70 14.41
C LEU A 573 26.11 14.37 15.42
N GLU A 574 27.43 14.20 15.30
CA GLU A 574 28.37 14.80 16.28
C GLU A 574 28.37 16.34 16.20
N ASN A 575 28.19 16.94 15.02
CA ASN A 575 28.05 18.38 14.88
C ASN A 575 26.73 18.90 15.49
N LEU A 576 25.63 18.15 15.34
CA LEU A 576 24.36 18.46 16.01
C LEU A 576 24.45 18.37 17.54
N LEU A 577 25.06 17.31 18.08
CA LEU A 577 25.14 17.11 19.53
C LEU A 577 26.19 18.00 20.23
N LYS A 578 27.17 18.53 19.48
CA LYS A 578 28.05 19.63 19.93
C LYS A 578 27.35 20.99 19.99
N ASN A 579 26.25 21.19 19.27
CA ASN A 579 25.57 22.48 19.24
C ASN A 579 24.86 22.75 20.59
N PRO A 580 25.18 23.86 21.30
CA PRO A 580 24.66 24.10 22.64
C PRO A 580 23.16 24.39 22.67
N TRP A 581 22.62 25.02 21.62
CA TRP A 581 21.17 25.23 21.50
C TRP A 581 20.46 23.90 21.27
N TYR A 582 20.94 23.08 20.33
CA TYR A 582 20.32 21.80 20.00
C TYR A 582 20.40 20.81 21.17
N ARG A 583 21.52 20.75 21.88
CA ARG A 583 21.66 19.89 23.06
C ARG A 583 20.67 20.26 24.17
N LYS A 584 20.40 21.55 24.38
CA LYS A 584 19.36 22.04 25.31
C LYS A 584 17.94 21.76 24.80
N HIS A 585 17.71 21.91 23.50
CA HIS A 585 16.43 21.63 22.85
C HIS A 585 16.01 20.16 23.04
N LEU A 586 16.93 19.21 22.81
CA LEU A 586 16.71 17.79 23.04
C LEU A 586 16.31 17.49 24.50
N THR A 587 16.98 18.11 25.48
CA THR A 587 16.66 17.90 26.90
C THR A 587 15.29 18.46 27.27
N THR A 588 14.97 19.68 26.84
CA THR A 588 13.71 20.34 27.23
C THR A 588 12.48 19.76 26.53
N ASN A 589 12.58 19.39 25.25
CA ASN A 589 11.41 19.00 24.45
C ASN A 589 11.26 17.49 24.27
N PHE A 590 12.38 16.75 24.18
CA PHE A 590 12.42 15.37 23.67
C PHE A 590 13.17 14.38 24.58
N GLU A 591 13.41 14.71 25.85
CA GLU A 591 13.96 13.80 26.87
C GLU A 591 15.28 13.13 26.44
N ASP A 592 16.19 13.92 25.83
CA ASP A 592 17.49 13.47 25.30
C ASP A 592 17.39 12.31 24.28
N LYS A 593 16.31 12.28 23.46
CA LYS A 593 16.12 11.30 22.38
C LYS A 593 16.24 11.96 21.00
N GLN A 594 17.10 11.42 20.15
CA GLN A 594 17.20 11.76 18.74
C GLN A 594 16.63 10.62 17.88
N GLU A 595 15.65 10.90 17.03
CA GLU A 595 15.22 9.96 15.99
C GLU A 595 15.98 10.24 14.68
N ILE A 596 16.44 9.18 14.02
CA ILE A 596 17.15 9.22 12.73
C ILE A 596 16.44 8.26 11.78
N MET A 597 16.07 8.72 10.59
CA MET A 597 15.44 7.87 9.59
C MET A 597 16.48 7.34 8.59
N ILE A 598 16.34 6.07 8.21
CA ILE A 598 17.27 5.38 7.32
C ILE A 598 16.59 4.86 6.05
N GLY A 599 17.11 5.29 4.89
CA GLY A 599 16.55 5.04 3.56
C GLY A 599 17.16 3.83 2.85
N TYR A 600 16.46 2.70 2.85
CA TYR A 600 16.93 1.45 2.23
C TYR A 600 16.79 1.43 0.70
N SER A 601 15.68 1.93 0.15
CA SER A 601 15.42 1.85 -1.30
C SER A 601 16.35 2.75 -2.11
N ASP A 602 16.59 3.96 -1.62
CA ASP A 602 17.31 5.00 -2.34
C ASP A 602 18.84 4.84 -2.20
N SER A 603 19.35 4.39 -1.05
CA SER A 603 20.76 3.97 -0.92
C SER A 603 21.06 2.71 -1.75
N GLY A 604 20.08 1.80 -1.88
CA GLY A 604 20.15 0.66 -2.80
C GLY A 604 20.14 1.06 -4.28
N LYS A 605 19.50 2.20 -4.64
CA LYS A 605 19.52 2.77 -5.99
C LYS A 605 20.88 3.42 -6.31
N ASP A 606 21.54 4.01 -5.31
CA ASP A 606 22.84 4.71 -5.40
C ASP A 606 24.05 3.75 -5.46
N GLY A 607 24.13 2.80 -4.52
CA GLY A 607 25.31 1.94 -4.35
C GLY A 607 25.11 0.44 -4.60
N GLY A 608 23.89 0.01 -4.94
CA GLY A 608 23.54 -1.42 -4.98
C GLY A 608 23.11 -1.97 -3.62
N ARG A 609 22.38 -3.10 -3.63
CA ARG A 609 21.63 -3.57 -2.45
C ARG A 609 22.50 -4.08 -1.30
N LEU A 610 23.64 -4.72 -1.59
CA LEU A 610 24.53 -5.25 -0.56
C LEU A 610 25.22 -4.12 0.21
N THR A 611 25.84 -3.20 -0.51
CA THR A 611 26.53 -2.02 0.06
C THR A 611 25.58 -1.13 0.83
N SER A 612 24.36 -0.90 0.30
CA SER A 612 23.27 -0.26 1.05
C SER A 612 23.03 -0.95 2.39
N ALA A 613 22.86 -2.27 2.41
CA ALA A 613 22.63 -3.02 3.65
C ALA A 613 23.81 -2.95 4.63
N TRP A 614 25.06 -2.96 4.13
CA TRP A 614 26.26 -2.94 4.96
C TRP A 614 26.58 -1.55 5.53
N GLU A 615 26.49 -0.49 4.72
CA GLU A 615 26.65 0.88 5.22
C GLU A 615 25.52 1.27 6.18
N LEU A 616 24.30 0.75 5.98
CA LEU A 616 23.20 0.88 6.96
C LEU A 616 23.48 0.16 8.29
N PHE A 617 24.23 -0.94 8.27
CA PHE A 617 24.68 -1.63 9.48
C PHE A 617 25.76 -0.81 10.21
N LYS A 618 26.82 -0.44 9.48
CA LYS A 618 27.95 0.37 10.00
C LYS A 618 27.51 1.73 10.52
N ALA A 619 26.60 2.42 9.81
CA ALA A 619 26.07 3.73 10.23
C ALA A 619 25.28 3.63 11.54
N GLN A 620 24.39 2.63 11.67
CA GLN A 620 23.64 2.40 12.91
C GLN A 620 24.55 2.17 14.12
N GLU A 621 25.60 1.34 13.98
CA GLU A 621 26.58 1.12 15.07
C GLU A 621 27.30 2.41 15.47
N LYS A 622 27.82 3.18 14.49
CA LYS A 622 28.50 4.46 14.71
C LYS A 622 27.61 5.48 15.40
N LEU A 623 26.36 5.62 14.94
CA LEU A 623 25.40 6.59 15.49
C LEU A 623 25.04 6.26 16.94
N VAL A 624 24.79 4.98 17.28
CA VAL A 624 24.54 4.57 18.67
C VAL A 624 25.76 4.80 19.57
N HIS A 625 26.98 4.59 19.07
CA HIS A 625 28.19 4.92 19.83
C HIS A 625 28.30 6.42 20.13
N ILE A 626 27.99 7.28 19.14
CA ILE A 626 28.00 8.74 19.30
C ILE A 626 26.89 9.22 20.24
N GLY A 627 25.68 8.64 20.16
CA GLY A 627 24.63 8.90 21.14
C GLY A 627 25.08 8.61 22.57
N LYS A 628 25.72 7.45 22.80
CA LYS A 628 26.31 7.08 24.10
C LYS A 628 27.39 8.08 24.55
N LYS A 629 28.26 8.56 23.65
CA LYS A 629 29.30 9.59 23.93
C LYS A 629 28.70 10.93 24.42
N TYR A 630 27.49 11.28 24.00
CA TYR A 630 26.82 12.56 24.33
C TYR A 630 25.62 12.42 25.29
N SER A 631 25.41 11.22 25.86
CA SER A 631 24.25 10.87 26.69
C SER A 631 22.91 11.16 26.00
N VAL A 632 22.78 10.79 24.72
CA VAL A 632 21.56 10.92 23.91
C VAL A 632 21.14 9.54 23.40
N GLU A 633 19.86 9.20 23.55
CA GLU A 633 19.29 7.98 23.00
C GLU A 633 18.99 8.15 21.51
N ILE A 634 19.71 7.42 20.66
CA ILE A 634 19.40 7.32 19.23
C ILE A 634 18.29 6.29 19.02
N ARG A 635 17.28 6.68 18.24
CA ARG A 635 16.16 5.84 17.80
C ARG A 635 16.14 5.79 16.28
N PHE A 636 15.95 4.61 15.69
CA PHE A 636 15.89 4.48 14.23
C PHE A 636 14.45 4.39 13.72
N PHE A 637 14.17 5.17 12.67
CA PHE A 637 12.98 5.03 11.85
C PHE A 637 13.34 4.28 10.57
N HIS A 638 12.87 3.03 10.47
CA HIS A 638 13.17 2.14 9.37
C HIS A 638 12.29 2.45 8.15
N GLY A 639 12.89 3.09 7.14
CA GLY A 639 12.21 3.52 5.91
C GLY A 639 11.85 2.39 4.94
N ARG A 640 11.10 2.76 3.88
CA ARG A 640 10.68 1.83 2.81
C ARG A 640 11.88 1.13 2.15
N GLY A 641 11.77 -0.17 1.93
CA GLY A 641 12.75 -0.98 1.19
C GLY A 641 13.58 -1.94 2.02
N GLY A 642 13.69 -1.71 3.33
CA GLY A 642 14.40 -2.60 4.23
C GLY A 642 13.67 -3.92 4.41
N SER A 643 14.41 -4.98 4.78
CA SER A 643 13.85 -6.28 5.14
C SER A 643 12.78 -6.15 6.23
N VAL A 644 13.02 -5.27 7.21
CA VAL A 644 12.07 -4.87 8.28
C VAL A 644 10.75 -4.27 7.73
N SER A 645 10.81 -3.47 6.66
CA SER A 645 9.67 -2.69 6.15
C SER A 645 8.83 -3.37 5.06
N ARG A 646 9.30 -4.48 4.49
CA ARG A 646 8.80 -5.03 3.22
C ARG A 646 8.01 -6.33 3.29
N GLY A 647 7.98 -7.01 4.44
CA GLY A 647 7.40 -8.36 4.54
C GLY A 647 7.94 -9.36 3.51
N GLY A 648 9.19 -9.13 3.05
CA GLY A 648 9.77 -9.85 1.90
C GLY A 648 10.37 -11.19 2.29
N GLY A 649 11.15 -11.20 3.37
CA GLY A 649 11.47 -12.41 4.13
C GLY A 649 10.96 -12.27 5.56
N PRO A 650 11.26 -13.22 6.47
CA PRO A 650 10.74 -13.24 7.82
C PRO A 650 11.00 -11.92 8.58
N GLN A 651 9.94 -11.14 8.81
CA GLN A 651 10.01 -9.80 9.42
C GLN A 651 10.70 -9.84 10.80
N HIS A 652 10.41 -10.86 11.61
CA HIS A 652 11.04 -11.08 12.91
C HIS A 652 12.57 -11.22 12.83
N LEU A 653 13.08 -12.03 11.88
CA LEU A 653 14.53 -12.18 11.68
C LEU A 653 15.18 -10.87 11.25
N ALA A 654 14.52 -10.09 10.39
CA ALA A 654 15.02 -8.78 9.95
C ALA A 654 15.13 -7.75 11.09
N ILE A 655 14.32 -7.89 12.14
CA ILE A 655 14.40 -7.07 13.36
C ILE A 655 15.54 -7.57 14.25
N LEU A 656 15.64 -8.89 14.49
CA LEU A 656 16.75 -9.49 15.25
C LEU A 656 18.13 -9.27 14.59
N SER A 657 18.16 -9.01 13.28
CA SER A 657 19.38 -8.79 12.51
C SER A 657 19.89 -7.35 12.52
N GLN A 658 19.26 -6.42 13.25
CA GLN A 658 19.80 -5.07 13.43
C GLN A 658 20.98 -5.07 14.43
N PRO A 659 21.90 -4.09 14.38
CA PRO A 659 23.06 -4.06 15.27
C PRO A 659 22.71 -3.90 16.76
N ILE A 660 23.67 -4.24 17.62
CA ILE A 660 23.47 -4.30 19.07
C ILE A 660 23.14 -2.90 19.64
N ASN A 661 22.06 -2.80 20.43
CA ASN A 661 21.51 -1.57 21.01
C ASN A 661 20.87 -0.56 20.04
N THR A 662 20.67 -0.88 18.75
CA THR A 662 19.98 0.05 17.82
C THR A 662 18.46 0.00 18.00
N ILE A 663 17.95 -1.17 18.37
CA ILE A 663 16.57 -1.39 18.84
C ILE A 663 16.61 -1.62 20.35
N LYS A 664 15.71 -0.94 21.06
CA LYS A 664 15.40 -1.09 22.50
C LYS A 664 13.87 -1.14 22.65
N ASN A 665 13.32 -0.54 23.70
CA ASN A 665 11.90 -0.33 23.98
C ASN A 665 11.07 0.38 22.88
N TYR A 666 11.66 0.87 21.79
CA TYR A 666 10.94 1.60 20.75
C TYR A 666 11.41 1.18 19.35
N LEU A 667 10.46 0.85 18.49
CA LEU A 667 10.69 0.50 17.08
C LEU A 667 9.71 1.28 16.20
N ARG A 668 10.25 2.09 15.28
CA ARG A 668 9.47 2.85 14.29
C ARG A 668 9.71 2.31 12.89
N VAL A 669 8.66 1.91 12.19
CA VAL A 669 8.76 1.23 10.89
C VAL A 669 7.77 1.77 9.88
N THR A 670 8.21 2.02 8.65
CA THR A 670 7.29 2.34 7.55
C THR A 670 6.61 1.07 7.06
N ILE A 671 5.27 1.00 7.13
CA ILE A 671 4.50 -0.05 6.46
C ILE A 671 4.09 0.46 5.08
N GLN A 672 4.56 -0.22 4.03
CA GLN A 672 4.21 0.10 2.64
C GLN A 672 2.76 -0.30 2.34
N GLY A 673 2.01 0.50 1.56
CA GLY A 673 0.58 0.26 1.29
C GLY A 673 0.23 -1.10 0.68
N GLU A 674 1.12 -1.69 -0.12
CA GLU A 674 0.97 -3.07 -0.62
C GLU A 674 1.14 -4.13 0.48
N VAL A 675 1.86 -3.82 1.57
CA VAL A 675 2.07 -4.66 2.76
C VAL A 675 0.97 -4.44 3.81
N ILE A 676 0.41 -3.22 3.95
CA ILE A 676 -0.76 -2.98 4.83
C ILE A 676 -1.90 -3.98 4.51
N THR A 677 -2.07 -4.26 3.21
CA THR A 677 -3.09 -5.18 2.68
C THR A 677 -2.86 -6.63 3.14
N GLN A 678 -1.61 -7.07 3.25
CA GLN A 678 -1.22 -8.38 3.77
C GLN A 678 -1.36 -8.42 5.29
N ASP A 679 -0.70 -7.48 5.97
CA ASP A 679 -0.41 -7.53 7.41
C ASP A 679 -1.65 -7.23 8.27
N PHE A 680 -2.56 -6.37 7.84
CA PHE A 680 -3.66 -5.91 8.69
C PHE A 680 -5.08 -6.29 8.21
N CYS A 681 -5.30 -6.56 6.92
CA CYS A 681 -6.67 -6.62 6.40
C CYS A 681 -7.52 -7.81 6.87
N LEU A 682 -6.94 -8.96 7.25
CA LEU A 682 -7.66 -10.07 7.91
C LEU A 682 -7.27 -10.20 9.39
N LYS A 683 -8.24 -10.53 10.28
CA LYS A 683 -8.03 -10.59 11.75
C LYS A 683 -6.84 -11.47 12.17
N GLY A 684 -6.66 -12.62 11.50
CA GLY A 684 -5.52 -13.51 11.78
C GLY A 684 -4.16 -12.95 11.37
N MET A 685 -4.11 -12.06 10.38
CA MET A 685 -2.89 -11.37 9.95
C MET A 685 -2.57 -10.22 10.90
N ALA A 686 -3.54 -9.36 11.22
CA ALA A 686 -3.35 -8.25 12.16
C ALA A 686 -2.78 -8.73 13.51
N LEU A 687 -3.30 -9.85 14.03
CA LEU A 687 -2.76 -10.50 15.22
C LEU A 687 -1.31 -10.96 15.04
N ARG A 688 -1.01 -11.68 13.94
CA ARG A 688 0.33 -12.23 13.68
C ARG A 688 1.37 -11.14 13.42
N SER A 689 1.05 -10.10 12.65
CA SER A 689 1.97 -8.98 12.42
C SER A 689 2.29 -8.26 13.73
N VAL A 690 1.29 -7.85 14.53
CA VAL A 690 1.55 -7.23 15.84
C VAL A 690 2.34 -8.16 16.76
N GLU A 691 2.03 -9.46 16.79
CA GLU A 691 2.80 -10.44 17.58
C GLU A 691 4.26 -10.54 17.12
N ILE A 692 4.55 -10.54 15.81
CA ILE A 692 5.90 -10.58 15.25
C ILE A 692 6.73 -9.37 15.71
N TYR A 693 6.19 -8.16 15.58
CA TYR A 693 6.91 -6.96 15.99
C TYR A 693 7.10 -6.95 17.52
N MET A 694 6.09 -7.36 18.29
CA MET A 694 6.17 -7.45 19.75
C MET A 694 7.21 -8.46 20.23
N SER A 695 7.25 -9.65 19.63
CA SER A 695 8.14 -10.74 20.02
C SER A 695 9.60 -10.48 19.61
N ALA A 696 9.82 -9.88 18.44
CA ALA A 696 11.14 -9.46 18.00
C ALA A 696 11.69 -8.27 18.82
N LEU A 697 10.84 -7.30 19.17
CA LEU A 697 11.22 -6.13 19.99
C LEU A 697 11.60 -6.53 21.42
N LEU A 698 10.83 -7.44 22.02
CA LEU A 698 11.08 -7.98 23.35
C LEU A 698 12.40 -8.75 23.40
N LYS A 699 12.71 -9.54 22.36
CA LYS A 699 14.02 -10.19 22.20
C LYS A 699 15.15 -9.19 22.04
N CYS A 700 15.09 -8.25 21.10
CA CYS A 700 16.15 -7.26 20.90
C CYS A 700 16.46 -6.45 22.17
N SER A 701 15.45 -6.25 23.02
CA SER A 701 15.59 -5.51 24.28
C SER A 701 16.26 -6.32 25.39
N LEU A 702 15.90 -7.59 25.54
CA LEU A 702 16.37 -8.45 26.65
C LEU A 702 17.56 -9.32 26.25
N LEU A 703 17.44 -10.07 25.14
CA LEU A 703 18.55 -10.78 24.54
C LEU A 703 19.51 -9.76 23.91
N LYS A 704 20.51 -9.35 24.69
CA LYS A 704 21.72 -8.75 24.13
C LYS A 704 22.23 -9.70 23.05
N ASN A 705 22.32 -9.23 21.79
CA ASN A 705 22.97 -9.98 20.72
C ASN A 705 24.45 -10.18 21.11
N THR A 706 24.76 -11.32 21.74
CA THR A 706 26.11 -11.67 22.26
C THR A 706 27.06 -12.11 21.15
N LEU A 707 26.57 -12.19 19.91
CA LEU A 707 27.35 -12.53 18.73
C LEU A 707 28.43 -11.46 18.48
N VAL A 708 29.65 -11.72 18.94
CA VAL A 708 30.83 -10.96 18.56
C VAL A 708 31.09 -11.21 17.07
N ILE A 709 30.69 -10.24 16.24
CA ILE A 709 30.92 -10.27 14.79
C ILE A 709 32.43 -10.35 14.55
N LYS A 710 32.89 -11.50 14.04
CA LYS A 710 34.32 -11.78 13.83
C LYS A 710 34.95 -10.72 12.92
N LYS A 711 36.25 -10.46 13.11
CA LYS A 711 36.99 -9.52 12.24
C LYS A 711 36.96 -9.97 10.78
N GLU A 712 37.20 -11.27 10.51
CA GLU A 712 37.16 -11.86 9.17
C GLU A 712 35.83 -11.64 8.43
N TRP A 713 34.70 -11.61 9.14
CA TRP A 713 33.38 -11.32 8.57
C TRP A 713 33.23 -9.83 8.21
N ARG A 714 33.80 -8.91 9.00
CA ARG A 714 33.77 -7.47 8.70
C ARG A 714 34.70 -7.12 7.55
N ASP A 715 35.93 -7.62 7.61
CA ASP A 715 36.94 -7.46 6.57
C ASP A 715 36.37 -7.94 5.22
N LEU A 716 35.76 -9.14 5.16
CA LEU A 716 35.10 -9.65 3.95
C LEU A 716 33.89 -8.82 3.53
N MET A 717 33.06 -8.34 4.47
CA MET A 717 31.90 -7.49 4.13
C MET A 717 32.32 -6.16 3.51
N ASP A 718 33.40 -5.54 3.97
CA ASP A 718 33.95 -4.32 3.37
C ASP A 718 34.52 -4.58 1.97
N GLU A 719 35.30 -5.65 1.78
CA GLU A 719 35.81 -6.08 0.45
C GLU A 719 34.69 -6.27 -0.58
N ILE A 720 33.67 -7.09 -0.25
CA ILE A 720 32.61 -7.43 -1.22
C ILE A 720 31.62 -6.27 -1.43
N SER A 721 31.53 -5.34 -0.47
CA SER A 721 30.75 -4.10 -0.59
C SER A 721 31.36 -3.14 -1.62
N GLU A 722 32.69 -2.95 -1.60
CA GLU A 722 33.35 -2.13 -2.62
C GLU A 722 33.20 -2.75 -4.03
N ILE A 723 33.43 -4.06 -4.15
CA ILE A 723 33.25 -4.82 -5.40
C ILE A 723 31.81 -4.71 -5.92
N SER A 724 30.80 -4.89 -5.05
CA SER A 724 29.39 -4.81 -5.42
C SER A 724 28.99 -3.42 -5.90
N THR A 725 29.44 -2.34 -5.24
CA THR A 725 29.14 -0.97 -5.68
C THR A 725 29.82 -0.62 -6.99
N LYS A 726 31.07 -1.06 -7.19
CA LYS A 726 31.82 -0.79 -8.43
C LYS A 726 31.13 -1.41 -9.65
N GLU A 727 30.72 -2.68 -9.58
CA GLU A 727 30.01 -3.31 -10.70
C GLU A 727 28.59 -2.74 -10.87
N TYR A 728 27.87 -2.45 -9.78
CA TYR A 728 26.56 -1.82 -9.83
C TYR A 728 26.61 -0.46 -10.54
N ARG A 729 27.55 0.42 -10.16
CA ARG A 729 27.69 1.74 -10.78
C ARG A 729 28.19 1.66 -12.22
N LYS A 730 29.10 0.73 -12.53
CA LYS A 730 29.52 0.43 -13.90
C LYS A 730 28.35 0.08 -14.83
N VAL A 731 27.41 -0.73 -14.35
CA VAL A 731 26.24 -1.14 -15.14
C VAL A 731 25.15 -0.07 -15.20
N VAL A 732 24.87 0.64 -14.09
CA VAL A 732 23.71 1.54 -13.96
C VAL A 732 24.00 2.99 -14.35
N TYR A 733 25.22 3.47 -14.13
CA TYR A 733 25.60 4.88 -14.29
C TYR A 733 26.69 5.11 -15.35
N GLU A 734 27.71 4.24 -15.44
CA GLU A 734 28.81 4.41 -16.42
C GLU A 734 28.41 3.94 -17.84
N ASN A 735 27.54 2.94 -17.95
CA ASN A 735 27.05 2.44 -19.24
C ASN A 735 26.01 3.40 -19.86
N LYS A 736 26.45 4.16 -20.88
CA LYS A 736 25.66 5.14 -21.63
C LYS A 736 24.38 4.58 -22.28
N ASP A 737 24.37 3.29 -22.61
CA ASP A 737 23.22 2.64 -23.26
C ASP A 737 22.23 2.01 -22.27
N PHE A 738 22.63 1.85 -21.00
CA PHE A 738 21.78 1.24 -19.98
C PHE A 738 20.44 1.96 -19.78
N VAL A 739 20.44 3.29 -19.82
CA VAL A 739 19.20 4.10 -19.69
C VAL A 739 18.26 3.89 -20.88
N LYS A 740 18.80 3.63 -22.08
CA LYS A 740 18.00 3.28 -23.27
C LYS A 740 17.41 1.87 -23.10
N TYR A 741 18.26 0.88 -22.80
CA TYR A 741 17.84 -0.51 -22.59
C TYR A 741 16.76 -0.61 -21.50
N PHE A 742 16.93 0.06 -20.36
CA PHE A 742 15.97 0.09 -19.26
C PHE A 742 14.59 0.61 -19.70
N ARG A 743 14.53 1.69 -20.49
CA ARG A 743 13.27 2.25 -21.02
C ARG A 743 12.59 1.35 -22.05
N CYS A 744 13.35 0.54 -22.78
CA CYS A 744 12.82 -0.45 -23.72
C CYS A 744 12.38 -1.75 -23.02
N ALA A 745 13.25 -2.36 -22.21
CA ALA A 745 13.06 -3.67 -21.56
C ALA A 745 12.12 -3.65 -20.33
N THR A 746 11.58 -2.48 -19.96
CA THR A 746 10.61 -2.33 -18.86
C THR A 746 9.47 -1.37 -19.25
N PRO A 747 8.32 -1.42 -18.56
CA PRO A 747 7.23 -0.46 -18.73
C PRO A 747 7.45 0.87 -17.96
N GLU A 748 8.69 1.36 -17.78
CA GLU A 748 8.97 2.56 -16.96
C GLU A 748 8.23 3.81 -17.45
N ILE A 749 8.27 4.04 -18.77
CA ILE A 749 7.62 5.18 -19.43
C ILE A 749 6.11 5.12 -19.18
N GLU A 750 5.51 3.95 -19.37
CA GLU A 750 4.08 3.73 -19.26
C GLU A 750 3.61 3.77 -17.82
N ILE A 751 4.37 3.20 -16.86
CA ILE A 751 4.15 3.39 -15.40
C ILE A 751 4.11 4.89 -15.07
N GLY A 752 4.96 5.70 -15.67
CA GLY A 752 4.97 7.16 -15.52
C GLY A 752 3.71 7.86 -16.04
N LYS A 753 3.01 7.27 -17.02
CA LYS A 753 1.72 7.76 -17.57
C LYS A 753 0.50 7.31 -16.73
N LEU A 754 0.65 6.38 -15.78
CA LEU A 754 -0.50 5.78 -15.08
C LEU A 754 -1.04 6.61 -13.90
N ASN A 755 -2.37 6.57 -13.76
CA ASN A 755 -3.14 7.07 -12.61
C ASN A 755 -3.02 6.18 -11.35
N LEU A 756 -1.78 5.81 -11.01
CA LEU A 756 -1.43 4.96 -9.88
C LEU A 756 -1.58 5.69 -8.54
N GLY A 757 -0.97 6.87 -8.41
CA GLY A 757 -1.04 7.75 -7.23
C GLY A 757 -0.98 9.24 -7.61
N SER A 758 -1.09 10.11 -6.61
CA SER A 758 -1.00 11.57 -6.76
C SER A 758 0.38 12.04 -7.24
N ARG A 759 1.45 11.39 -6.74
CA ARG A 759 2.85 11.77 -6.95
C ARG A 759 3.30 11.62 -8.41
N PRO A 760 4.05 12.60 -8.95
CA PRO A 760 4.84 12.41 -10.18
C PRO A 760 5.90 11.30 -10.02
N SER A 761 6.23 10.61 -11.12
CA SER A 761 7.19 9.49 -11.13
C SER A 761 8.67 9.94 -11.03
N LYS A 762 9.00 11.13 -11.55
CA LYS A 762 10.37 11.69 -11.62
C LYS A 762 10.47 12.97 -10.80
N ARG A 763 11.69 13.39 -10.40
CA ARG A 763 11.90 14.74 -9.81
C ARG A 763 12.15 15.80 -10.89
N LYS A 764 12.90 15.46 -11.94
CA LYS A 764 13.13 16.22 -13.19
C LYS A 764 13.33 15.22 -14.34
N GLU A 765 13.28 15.66 -15.60
CA GLU A 765 13.76 14.83 -16.71
C GLU A 765 15.27 14.54 -16.55
N GLY A 766 15.72 13.35 -16.97
CA GLY A 766 17.11 12.92 -16.79
C GLY A 766 17.32 11.41 -16.74
N ASN A 767 18.44 11.02 -16.14
CA ASN A 767 18.97 9.66 -16.01
C ASN A 767 18.45 8.96 -14.72
N VAL A 768 19.08 7.85 -14.29
CA VAL A 768 18.64 7.04 -13.14
C VAL A 768 18.70 7.82 -11.82
N GLU A 769 19.50 8.87 -11.73
CA GLU A 769 19.55 9.84 -10.64
C GLU A 769 18.19 10.49 -10.39
N SER A 770 17.50 10.99 -11.44
CA SER A 770 16.25 11.73 -11.33
C SER A 770 15.00 10.85 -11.18
N LEU A 771 15.15 9.55 -11.42
CA LEU A 771 14.15 8.52 -11.14
C LEU A 771 14.13 8.18 -9.64
N ARG A 772 12.94 8.10 -9.04
CA ARG A 772 12.76 7.73 -7.62
C ARG A 772 12.87 6.22 -7.43
N ALA A 773 13.22 5.74 -6.24
CA ALA A 773 13.42 4.31 -6.02
C ALA A 773 12.15 3.43 -6.17
N ILE A 774 10.94 4.01 -6.04
CA ILE A 774 9.68 3.26 -6.27
C ILE A 774 9.53 2.86 -7.76
N PRO A 775 9.50 3.78 -8.75
CA PRO A 775 9.54 3.43 -10.17
C PRO A 775 10.70 2.52 -10.57
N TRP A 776 11.90 2.74 -10.01
CA TRP A 776 13.08 1.89 -10.26
C TRP A 776 12.83 0.43 -9.90
N VAL A 777 12.49 0.14 -8.65
CA VAL A 777 12.24 -1.24 -8.18
C VAL A 777 11.00 -1.84 -8.87
N PHE A 778 9.97 -1.04 -9.11
CA PHE A 778 8.71 -1.51 -9.69
C PHE A 778 8.87 -1.93 -11.17
N SER A 779 9.61 -1.15 -11.97
CA SER A 779 9.82 -1.45 -13.40
C SER A 779 10.59 -2.75 -13.62
N TRP A 780 11.63 -3.01 -12.81
CA TRP A 780 12.36 -4.29 -12.81
C TRP A 780 11.58 -5.44 -12.16
N THR A 781 10.56 -5.16 -11.35
CA THR A 781 9.63 -6.18 -10.84
C THR A 781 8.63 -6.63 -11.91
N GLN A 782 8.19 -5.71 -12.78
CA GLN A 782 7.30 -6.03 -13.90
C GLN A 782 7.97 -7.00 -14.88
N ASN A 783 9.19 -6.70 -15.37
CA ASN A 783 9.88 -7.55 -16.34
C ASN A 783 10.52 -8.84 -15.77
N ARG A 784 10.28 -9.14 -14.49
CA ARG A 784 10.75 -10.35 -13.79
C ARG A 784 12.27 -10.51 -13.69
N MET A 785 13.05 -9.47 -13.99
CA MET A 785 14.52 -9.48 -13.80
C MET A 785 14.92 -9.07 -12.38
N HIS A 786 14.15 -8.21 -11.70
CA HIS A 786 14.38 -7.68 -10.35
C HIS A 786 15.78 -7.05 -10.11
N LEU A 787 16.44 -6.57 -11.17
CA LEU A 787 17.84 -6.08 -11.20
C LEU A 787 18.26 -5.27 -9.97
N SER A 788 17.41 -4.34 -9.54
CA SER A 788 17.61 -3.45 -8.38
C SER A 788 17.89 -4.13 -7.01
N VAL A 789 17.76 -5.46 -6.90
CA VAL A 789 17.96 -6.21 -5.65
C VAL A 789 19.25 -7.03 -5.64
N TRP A 790 19.74 -7.51 -6.78
CA TRP A 790 20.84 -8.48 -6.85
C TRP A 790 22.09 -8.00 -7.60
N LEU A 791 21.99 -6.95 -8.43
CA LEU A 791 23.12 -6.52 -9.27
C LEU A 791 24.36 -6.16 -8.42
N GLY A 792 25.50 -6.77 -8.76
CA GLY A 792 26.75 -6.71 -8.02
C GLY A 792 27.11 -8.04 -7.34
N ILE A 793 26.12 -8.86 -6.97
CA ILE A 793 26.32 -10.18 -6.32
C ILE A 793 27.07 -11.15 -7.24
N GLU A 794 26.94 -11.03 -8.56
CA GLU A 794 27.65 -11.90 -9.51
C GLU A 794 29.17 -11.76 -9.46
N LYS A 795 29.69 -10.59 -9.06
CA LYS A 795 31.14 -10.36 -8.92
C LYS A 795 31.69 -10.90 -7.61
N ILE A 796 30.82 -11.04 -6.61
CA ILE A 796 31.15 -11.67 -5.35
C ILE A 796 31.39 -13.18 -5.56
N TYR A 797 30.70 -13.82 -6.51
CA TYR A 797 30.97 -15.21 -6.89
C TYR A 797 32.41 -15.40 -7.39
N ASP A 798 32.78 -14.65 -8.43
CA ASP A 798 34.12 -14.70 -9.02
C ASP A 798 35.21 -14.39 -7.97
N TYR A 799 34.95 -13.45 -7.06
CA TYR A 799 35.86 -13.09 -5.98
C TYR A 799 36.01 -14.19 -4.91
N LEU A 800 34.90 -14.74 -4.40
CA LEU A 800 34.91 -15.74 -3.32
C LEU A 800 35.55 -17.05 -3.75
N ILE A 801 35.33 -17.49 -4.99
CA ILE A 801 35.94 -18.71 -5.53
C ILE A 801 37.44 -18.49 -5.74
N ASN A 802 37.84 -17.43 -6.44
CA ASN A 802 39.26 -17.17 -6.76
C ASN A 802 40.14 -16.94 -5.51
N ASN A 803 39.56 -16.46 -4.41
CA ASN A 803 40.28 -16.24 -3.14
C ASN A 803 40.00 -17.33 -2.08
N ASN A 804 39.28 -18.41 -2.42
CA ASN A 804 38.87 -19.49 -1.51
C ASN A 804 38.10 -19.02 -0.25
N LYS A 805 37.38 -17.89 -0.33
CA LYS A 805 36.65 -17.27 0.80
C LYS A 805 35.19 -17.73 0.93
N LEU A 806 34.70 -18.65 0.07
CA LEU A 806 33.31 -19.13 0.09
C LEU A 806 32.88 -19.69 1.46
N HIS A 807 33.77 -20.42 2.13
CA HIS A 807 33.50 -21.00 3.45
C HIS A 807 33.20 -19.92 4.52
N ILE A 808 33.80 -18.74 4.41
CA ILE A 808 33.60 -17.62 5.35
C ILE A 808 32.18 -17.07 5.20
N ILE A 809 31.66 -16.90 3.97
CA ILE A 809 30.31 -16.38 3.77
C ILE A 809 29.22 -17.42 4.08
N GLN A 810 29.51 -18.72 3.99
CA GLN A 810 28.63 -19.81 4.47
C GLN A 810 28.57 -19.86 6.01
N ASP A 811 29.70 -19.66 6.68
CA ASP A 811 29.77 -19.47 8.13
C ASP A 811 29.00 -18.21 8.58
N MET A 812 29.17 -17.09 7.87
CA MET A 812 28.37 -15.87 8.08
C MET A 812 26.86 -16.12 7.91
N TYR A 813 26.43 -16.81 6.84
CA TYR A 813 25.02 -17.11 6.60
C TYR A 813 24.41 -17.95 7.74
N THR A 814 25.19 -18.90 8.26
CA THR A 814 24.78 -19.82 9.32
C THR A 814 24.73 -19.16 10.70
N HIS A 815 25.72 -18.31 11.04
CA HIS A 815 25.92 -17.80 12.40
C HIS A 815 25.64 -16.31 12.59
N TRP A 816 25.52 -15.49 11.53
CA TRP A 816 25.28 -14.05 11.63
C TRP A 816 23.91 -13.65 11.03
N PRO A 817 22.89 -13.34 11.88
CA PRO A 817 21.53 -13.04 11.43
C PRO A 817 21.39 -11.93 10.37
N PHE A 818 22.35 -11.00 10.27
CA PHE A 818 22.42 -10.02 9.19
C PHE A 818 22.64 -10.68 7.82
N CYS A 819 23.62 -11.58 7.73
CA CYS A 819 23.91 -12.35 6.52
C CYS A 819 22.75 -13.30 6.20
N THR A 820 22.19 -13.99 7.21
CA THR A 820 21.01 -14.85 7.07
C THR A 820 19.80 -14.06 6.52
N SER A 821 19.48 -12.91 7.11
CA SER A 821 18.38 -12.04 6.66
C SER A 821 18.62 -11.47 5.25
N PHE A 822 19.88 -11.18 4.90
CA PHE A 822 20.24 -10.71 3.56
C PHE A 822 20.00 -11.80 2.51
N PHE A 823 20.63 -12.97 2.63
CA PHE A 823 20.52 -14.02 1.62
C PHE A 823 19.13 -14.66 1.55
N ASN A 824 18.37 -14.73 2.66
CA ASN A 824 16.97 -15.15 2.60
C ASN A 824 16.10 -14.17 1.77
N LEU A 825 16.38 -12.86 1.84
CA LEU A 825 15.73 -11.85 0.99
C LEU A 825 16.15 -11.99 -0.48
N ILE A 826 17.44 -12.27 -0.76
CA ILE A 826 17.90 -12.52 -2.13
C ILE A 826 17.25 -13.79 -2.70
N SER A 827 17.26 -14.91 -1.96
CA SER A 827 16.61 -16.18 -2.34
C SER A 827 15.12 -15.97 -2.68
N MET A 828 14.39 -15.24 -1.85
CA MET A 828 12.98 -14.88 -2.14
C MET A 828 12.78 -14.06 -3.42
N VAL A 829 13.71 -13.17 -3.77
CA VAL A 829 13.64 -12.46 -5.06
C VAL A 829 14.04 -13.37 -6.23
N MET A 830 15.01 -14.26 -6.06
CA MET A 830 15.36 -15.26 -7.08
C MET A 830 14.21 -16.26 -7.33
N ALA A 831 13.41 -16.59 -6.31
CA ALA A 831 12.18 -17.38 -6.46
C ALA A 831 11.08 -16.65 -7.26
N LYS A 832 11.13 -15.32 -7.36
CA LYS A 832 10.19 -14.50 -8.15
C LYS A 832 10.70 -14.17 -9.55
N ALA A 833 12.03 -14.15 -9.73
CA ALA A 833 12.67 -13.87 -11.00
C ALA A 833 12.36 -14.92 -12.07
N SER A 834 12.47 -14.53 -13.34
CA SER A 834 12.34 -15.46 -14.46
C SER A 834 13.20 -15.03 -15.63
N ILE A 835 14.26 -15.80 -15.89
CA ILE A 835 15.18 -15.59 -17.02
C ILE A 835 14.40 -15.63 -18.34
N GLN A 836 13.56 -16.65 -18.54
CA GLN A 836 12.76 -16.85 -19.77
C GLN A 836 11.79 -15.70 -20.02
N ILE A 837 11.05 -15.23 -19.01
CA ILE A 837 10.19 -14.04 -19.17
C ILE A 837 11.02 -12.79 -19.44
N SER A 838 12.10 -12.54 -18.70
CA SER A 838 12.97 -11.37 -18.91
C SER A 838 13.67 -11.37 -20.28
N GLN A 839 13.75 -12.53 -20.96
CA GLN A 839 14.21 -12.65 -22.34
C GLN A 839 13.13 -12.27 -23.35
N GLU A 840 11.86 -12.60 -23.10
CA GLU A 840 10.75 -12.17 -23.98
C GLU A 840 10.50 -10.66 -23.95
N TYR A 841 10.86 -9.95 -22.87
CA TYR A 841 10.85 -8.48 -22.85
C TYR A 841 11.88 -7.87 -23.82
N ASP A 842 12.92 -8.59 -24.25
CA ASP A 842 13.86 -8.08 -25.28
C ASP A 842 13.21 -8.00 -26.68
N ILE A 843 11.99 -8.53 -26.90
CA ILE A 843 11.21 -8.24 -28.11
C ILE A 843 10.85 -6.74 -28.20
N LEU A 844 10.86 -6.02 -27.07
CA LEU A 844 10.63 -4.57 -26.99
C LEU A 844 11.91 -3.74 -27.15
N VAL A 845 13.05 -4.39 -27.40
CA VAL A 845 14.40 -3.81 -27.36
C VAL A 845 15.02 -3.83 -28.76
N PRO A 846 15.53 -2.69 -29.27
CA PRO A 846 16.31 -2.64 -30.51
C PRO A 846 17.52 -3.59 -30.50
N GLU A 847 17.87 -4.19 -31.63
CA GLU A 847 18.94 -5.22 -31.73
C GLU A 847 20.27 -4.74 -31.13
N GLU A 848 20.64 -3.48 -31.38
CA GLU A 848 21.87 -2.85 -30.89
C GLU A 848 21.92 -2.68 -29.36
N LEU A 849 20.81 -2.91 -28.65
CA LEU A 849 20.73 -2.87 -27.19
C LEU A 849 20.53 -4.25 -26.55
N LYS A 850 20.19 -5.31 -27.31
CA LYS A 850 19.89 -6.64 -26.74
C LYS A 850 21.09 -7.32 -26.07
N TYR A 851 22.32 -6.93 -26.42
CA TYR A 851 23.53 -7.42 -25.74
C TYR A 851 23.49 -7.14 -24.22
N ILE A 852 22.85 -6.04 -23.81
CA ILE A 852 22.67 -5.69 -22.39
C ILE A 852 21.73 -6.69 -21.72
N GLY A 853 20.63 -7.07 -22.38
CA GLY A 853 19.70 -8.08 -21.86
C GLY A 853 20.35 -9.46 -21.68
N VAL A 854 21.17 -9.89 -22.65
CA VAL A 854 21.96 -11.13 -22.53
C VAL A 854 22.93 -11.06 -21.35
N LEU A 855 23.76 -10.02 -21.29
CA LEU A 855 24.72 -9.79 -20.22
C LEU A 855 24.06 -9.77 -18.83
N LEU A 856 22.92 -9.08 -18.68
CA LEU A 856 22.18 -9.03 -17.42
C LEU A 856 21.59 -10.39 -17.03
N ARG A 857 21.13 -11.21 -17.98
CA ARG A 857 20.64 -12.57 -17.70
C ARG A 857 21.77 -13.53 -17.31
N GLU A 858 22.98 -13.36 -17.84
CA GLU A 858 24.18 -14.13 -17.41
C GLU A 858 24.62 -13.75 -15.99
N LYS A 859 24.65 -12.44 -15.68
CA LYS A 859 24.89 -11.93 -14.32
C LYS A 859 23.85 -12.43 -13.32
N LEU A 860 22.57 -12.50 -13.72
CA LEU A 860 21.50 -13.09 -12.92
C LEU A 860 21.76 -14.58 -12.64
N LYS A 861 22.13 -15.38 -13.65
CA LYS A 861 22.50 -16.80 -13.46
C LYS A 861 23.60 -16.99 -12.41
N LYS A 862 24.71 -16.24 -12.51
CA LYS A 862 25.80 -16.27 -11.50
C LYS A 862 25.34 -15.83 -10.10
N SER A 863 24.48 -14.82 -10.01
CA SER A 863 23.92 -14.36 -8.72
C SER A 863 23.01 -15.41 -8.09
N MET A 864 22.23 -16.12 -8.91
CA MET A 864 21.39 -17.25 -8.50
C MET A 864 22.25 -18.43 -8.01
N GLU A 865 23.32 -18.77 -8.73
CA GLU A 865 24.29 -19.81 -8.35
C GLU A 865 24.97 -19.50 -7.01
N LEU A 866 25.51 -18.30 -6.82
CA LEU A 866 26.10 -17.90 -5.53
C LEU A 866 25.09 -17.98 -4.39
N THR A 867 23.85 -17.56 -4.63
CA THR A 867 22.80 -17.59 -3.61
C THR A 867 22.56 -19.02 -3.13
N LEU A 868 22.44 -20.00 -4.04
CA LEU A 868 22.27 -21.42 -3.69
C LEU A 868 23.48 -21.99 -2.95
N LEU A 869 24.71 -21.62 -3.34
CA LEU A 869 25.93 -22.06 -2.65
C LEU A 869 26.03 -21.49 -1.23
N VAL A 870 25.60 -20.25 -1.00
CA VAL A 870 25.62 -19.61 0.33
C VAL A 870 24.50 -20.12 1.22
N THR A 871 23.27 -20.30 0.69
CA THR A 871 22.12 -20.76 1.49
C THR A 871 22.02 -22.28 1.65
N ASN A 872 22.80 -23.04 0.85
CA ASN A 872 22.75 -24.50 0.73
C ASN A 872 21.35 -25.04 0.36
N GLU A 873 20.55 -24.23 -0.33
CA GLU A 873 19.22 -24.58 -0.84
C GLU A 873 19.31 -25.35 -2.16
N LYS A 874 18.34 -26.25 -2.43
CA LYS A 874 18.25 -26.96 -3.72
C LYS A 874 17.33 -26.23 -4.70
N LYS A 875 16.36 -25.49 -4.17
CA LYS A 875 15.52 -24.50 -4.86
C LYS A 875 15.33 -23.31 -3.92
N PHE A 876 15.24 -22.10 -4.47
CA PHE A 876 15.03 -20.89 -3.69
C PHE A 876 13.81 -20.99 -2.76
N CYS A 877 13.95 -20.41 -1.57
CA CYS A 877 13.04 -20.54 -0.43
C CYS A 877 12.82 -21.98 0.07
N ASP A 878 13.75 -22.92 -0.13
CA ASP A 878 13.72 -24.19 0.61
C ASP A 878 13.79 -23.96 2.14
N ASN A 879 14.47 -22.90 2.57
CA ASN A 879 14.55 -22.48 3.97
C ASN A 879 13.31 -21.68 4.44
N ASP A 880 12.38 -21.32 3.55
CA ASP A 880 11.06 -20.73 3.87
C ASP A 880 9.95 -21.29 2.97
N GLN A 881 9.46 -22.47 3.36
CA GLN A 881 8.38 -23.18 2.67
C GLN A 881 7.05 -22.42 2.61
N LEU A 882 6.84 -21.39 3.44
CA LEU A 882 5.60 -20.60 3.45
C LEU A 882 5.63 -19.53 2.37
N THR A 883 6.71 -18.76 2.32
CA THR A 883 7.00 -17.81 1.24
C THR A 883 7.06 -18.54 -0.10
N LYS A 884 7.77 -19.69 -0.17
CA LYS A 884 7.88 -20.52 -1.37
C LYS A 884 6.50 -20.92 -1.93
N ARG A 885 5.69 -21.61 -1.12
CA ARG A 885 4.32 -22.03 -1.47
C ARG A 885 3.45 -20.86 -1.92
N SER A 886 3.57 -19.71 -1.25
CA SER A 886 2.79 -18.52 -1.57
C SER A 886 3.22 -17.88 -2.90
N ILE A 887 4.50 -17.95 -3.28
CA ILE A 887 4.97 -17.55 -4.63
C ILE A 887 4.47 -18.56 -5.68
N GLU A 888 4.71 -19.86 -5.47
CA GLU A 888 4.31 -20.95 -6.38
C GLU A 888 2.81 -20.91 -6.74
N CYS A 889 1.93 -20.61 -5.77
CA CYS A 889 0.48 -20.47 -6.02
C CYS A 889 0.09 -19.38 -7.02
N ARG A 890 0.97 -18.40 -7.31
CA ARG A 890 0.68 -17.22 -8.15
C ARG A 890 1.50 -17.16 -9.43
N THR A 891 2.71 -17.73 -9.44
CA THR A 891 3.64 -17.66 -10.59
C THR A 891 2.99 -18.04 -11.92
N LYS A 892 2.17 -19.10 -11.95
CA LYS A 892 1.48 -19.55 -13.19
C LYS A 892 0.55 -18.51 -13.80
N TRP A 893 -0.15 -17.74 -12.96
CA TRP A 893 -1.05 -16.67 -13.39
C TRP A 893 -0.27 -15.44 -13.84
N VAL A 894 0.77 -15.07 -13.09
CA VAL A 894 1.61 -13.90 -13.41
C VAL A 894 2.34 -14.07 -14.75
N THR A 895 2.75 -15.29 -15.12
CA THR A 895 3.29 -15.61 -16.45
C THR A 895 2.34 -15.19 -17.59
N VAL A 896 1.04 -15.44 -17.45
CA VAL A 896 0.04 -15.02 -18.46
C VAL A 896 -0.05 -13.48 -18.50
N CYS A 897 -0.07 -12.83 -17.33
CA CYS A 897 -0.09 -11.37 -17.25
C CYS A 897 1.18 -10.73 -17.86
N ASN A 898 2.35 -11.35 -17.69
CA ASN A 898 3.60 -10.91 -18.32
C ASN A 898 3.54 -11.02 -19.85
N LEU A 899 3.10 -12.16 -20.39
CA LEU A 899 3.00 -12.36 -21.84
C LEU A 899 1.99 -11.40 -22.49
N ILE A 900 0.87 -11.11 -21.82
CA ILE A 900 -0.07 -10.08 -22.26
C ILE A 900 0.53 -8.67 -22.15
N GLN A 901 1.30 -8.36 -21.09
CA GLN A 901 1.99 -7.07 -20.96
C GLN A 901 2.97 -6.83 -22.10
N ILE A 902 3.81 -7.81 -22.44
CA ILE A 902 4.78 -7.70 -23.54
C ILE A 902 4.06 -7.41 -24.85
N GLN A 903 2.98 -8.15 -25.15
CA GLN A 903 2.24 -7.98 -26.41
C GLN A 903 1.47 -6.64 -26.45
N ALA A 904 0.93 -6.16 -25.32
CA ALA A 904 0.32 -4.84 -25.22
C ALA A 904 1.36 -3.71 -25.41
N LEU A 905 2.51 -3.79 -24.74
CA LEU A 905 3.62 -2.83 -24.90
C LEU A 905 4.12 -2.79 -26.35
N LYS A 906 4.32 -3.96 -26.97
CA LYS A 906 4.75 -4.06 -28.37
C LYS A 906 3.78 -3.32 -29.30
N ARG A 907 2.51 -3.72 -29.29
CA ARG A 907 1.48 -3.15 -30.18
C ARG A 907 1.21 -1.67 -29.92
N LEU A 908 1.35 -1.18 -28.68
CA LEU A 908 1.28 0.25 -28.36
C LEU A 908 2.45 1.02 -28.95
N ARG A 909 3.69 0.55 -28.72
CA ARG A 909 4.91 1.22 -29.20
C ARG A 909 5.02 1.21 -30.73
N GLU A 910 4.56 0.14 -31.38
CA GLU A 910 4.44 0.06 -32.85
C GLU A 910 3.37 1.01 -33.42
N LYS A 911 2.26 1.26 -32.70
CA LYS A 911 1.27 2.27 -33.10
C LYS A 911 1.77 3.69 -32.86
N GLU A 912 2.43 3.96 -31.72
CA GLU A 912 3.08 5.25 -31.45
C GLU A 912 4.19 5.58 -32.48
N SER A 913 4.95 4.60 -32.97
CA SER A 913 6.00 4.85 -33.98
C SER A 913 5.42 5.10 -35.37
N LYS A 914 4.41 4.33 -35.79
CA LYS A 914 3.71 4.59 -37.07
C LYS A 914 3.08 5.98 -37.12
N GLN A 915 2.36 6.37 -36.08
CA GLN A 915 1.79 7.73 -36.00
C GLN A 915 2.86 8.83 -35.99
N LYS A 916 4.05 8.59 -35.42
CA LYS A 916 5.16 9.57 -35.48
C LYS A 916 5.79 9.65 -36.87
N ASN A 917 5.85 8.56 -37.60
CA ASN A 917 6.31 8.55 -38.99
C ASN A 917 5.27 9.19 -39.92
N GLU A 918 4.00 8.78 -39.84
CA GLU A 918 2.89 9.38 -40.62
C GLU A 918 2.77 10.90 -40.42
N ASN A 919 2.97 11.40 -39.19
CA ASN A 919 3.01 12.84 -38.90
C ASN A 919 4.29 13.53 -39.39
N LYS A 920 5.42 12.82 -39.45
CA LYS A 920 6.66 13.33 -40.09
C LYS A 920 6.51 13.39 -41.60
N ASP A 921 6.01 12.33 -42.23
CA ASP A 921 5.75 12.29 -43.66
C ASP A 921 4.75 13.41 -44.05
N GLN A 922 3.79 13.77 -43.19
CA GLN A 922 2.90 14.93 -43.38
C GLN A 922 3.51 16.31 -43.09
N LEU A 923 4.69 16.38 -42.46
CA LEU A 923 5.48 17.60 -42.29
C LEU A 923 6.50 17.75 -43.43
N ASP A 924 7.24 16.69 -43.73
CA ASP A 924 8.25 16.63 -44.79
C ASP A 924 7.60 16.78 -46.19
N ASN A 925 6.34 16.33 -46.38
CA ASN A 925 5.55 16.64 -47.59
C ASN A 925 4.92 18.05 -47.61
N LYS A 926 4.96 18.81 -46.50
CA LYS A 926 4.55 20.24 -46.49
C LYS A 926 5.73 21.16 -46.82
N ASP A 927 6.93 20.81 -46.39
CA ASP A 927 8.14 21.60 -46.68
C ASP A 927 8.56 21.55 -48.17
N ASN A 928 7.95 20.67 -48.97
CA ASN A 928 8.08 20.65 -50.44
C ASN A 928 6.94 21.37 -51.22
N SER A 929 6.05 22.11 -50.55
CA SER A 929 5.11 23.00 -51.24
C SER A 929 4.89 24.34 -50.53
N SER A 930 5.64 25.36 -50.99
CA SER A 930 5.40 26.80 -50.86
C SER A 930 5.38 27.44 -49.45
N TYR A 931 6.46 28.19 -49.17
CA TYR A 931 6.34 29.59 -48.70
C TYR A 931 5.28 30.31 -49.56
N THR A 932 4.27 31.06 -49.07
CA THR A 932 3.97 31.64 -47.75
C THR A 932 2.43 31.55 -47.49
N ASN A 933 1.81 31.96 -46.36
CA ASN A 933 2.30 32.82 -45.27
C ASN A 933 1.69 32.54 -43.87
N ILE A 934 2.46 32.97 -42.88
CA ILE A 934 2.26 33.23 -41.44
C ILE A 934 0.83 33.20 -40.80
N THR A 935 0.84 32.72 -39.54
CA THR A 935 -0.13 32.81 -38.41
C THR A 935 -1.29 31.81 -38.25
N HIS A 936 -1.44 31.37 -36.98
CA HIS A 936 -2.58 30.69 -36.33
C HIS A 936 -3.06 29.33 -36.90
N ASN A 937 -2.51 28.23 -36.36
CA ASN A 937 -3.24 27.40 -35.38
C ASN A 937 -2.42 26.21 -34.84
N TYR A 938 -2.07 26.24 -33.54
CA TYR A 938 -1.60 25.07 -32.78
C TYR A 938 -1.76 25.31 -31.26
N LYS A 939 -3.00 25.32 -30.73
CA LYS A 939 -3.22 25.44 -29.27
C LYS A 939 -4.56 24.94 -28.69
N ILE A 940 -5.10 23.81 -29.17
CA ILE A 940 -6.26 23.16 -28.54
C ILE A 940 -5.99 21.66 -28.39
N TYR A 941 -5.63 21.22 -27.18
CA TYR A 941 -6.08 19.96 -26.54
C TYR A 941 -5.72 19.90 -25.04
N GLU A 942 -5.85 21.05 -24.36
CA GLU A 942 -5.91 21.12 -22.89
C GLU A 942 -7.18 21.89 -22.49
N ASN A 943 -7.58 21.77 -21.22
CA ASN A 943 -8.80 22.33 -20.61
C ASN A 943 -10.13 21.75 -21.10
N THR A 944 -10.63 20.76 -20.34
CA THR A 944 -12.08 20.58 -20.12
C THR A 944 -12.33 20.32 -18.63
N LEU A 945 -12.17 21.37 -17.83
CA LEU A 945 -12.57 21.41 -16.42
C LEU A 945 -13.42 22.67 -16.17
N VAL A 946 -14.68 22.43 -15.83
CA VAL A 946 -15.59 23.25 -15.02
C VAL A 946 -15.45 24.77 -15.11
N THR A 947 -16.38 25.41 -15.81
CA THR A 947 -16.81 26.80 -15.53
C THR A 947 -18.34 26.86 -15.39
N PRO A 948 -18.87 27.59 -14.39
CA PRO A 948 -20.30 27.85 -14.26
C PRO A 948 -20.71 29.15 -14.98
N THR A 949 -21.92 29.14 -15.55
CA THR A 949 -22.86 30.29 -15.72
C THR A 949 -22.32 31.73 -15.84
N SER A 950 -22.45 32.34 -17.04
CA SER A 950 -23.29 33.55 -17.24
C SER A 950 -23.37 34.01 -18.71
N GLU A 951 -24.56 33.87 -19.30
CA GLU A 951 -25.31 34.91 -20.05
C GLU A 951 -24.81 35.72 -21.29
N TYR A 952 -25.79 36.01 -22.16
CA TYR A 952 -25.98 37.13 -23.10
C TYR A 952 -25.15 37.31 -24.41
N THR A 953 -25.73 36.73 -25.48
CA THR A 953 -26.13 37.37 -26.78
C THR A 953 -25.17 37.75 -27.93
N ASN A 954 -25.57 37.26 -29.12
CA ASN A 954 -25.84 38.00 -30.38
C ASN A 954 -24.89 37.98 -31.62
N VAL A 955 -25.39 37.29 -32.66
CA VAL A 955 -25.75 37.85 -34.00
C VAL A 955 -24.66 38.07 -35.08
N GLU A 956 -24.66 37.10 -36.02
CA GLU A 956 -24.73 37.27 -37.50
C GLU A 956 -23.52 37.58 -38.42
N ASN A 957 -23.52 36.79 -39.52
CA ASN A 957 -23.35 37.18 -40.94
C ASN A 957 -21.99 37.60 -41.54
N ILE A 958 -21.71 37.44 -42.86
CA ILE A 958 -22.10 36.45 -43.91
C ILE A 958 -21.24 36.75 -45.19
N LYS A 959 -21.26 35.90 -46.25
CA LYS A 959 -20.80 36.20 -47.66
C LYS A 959 -19.27 36.37 -47.95
N GLN A 960 -18.75 36.22 -49.18
CA GLN A 960 -19.16 35.46 -50.39
C GLN A 960 -17.96 35.28 -51.39
N ASP A 961 -17.99 34.20 -52.18
CA ASP A 961 -17.66 34.08 -53.63
C ASP A 961 -16.38 34.62 -54.32
N ASN A 962 -15.72 33.70 -55.07
CA ASN A 962 -15.28 33.83 -56.49
C ASN A 962 -14.06 34.76 -56.84
N ASN A 963 -13.30 34.59 -57.94
CA ASN A 963 -13.36 33.62 -59.07
C ASN A 963 -12.03 33.45 -59.87
N GLN A 964 -12.01 32.44 -60.76
CA GLN A 964 -11.40 32.40 -62.12
C GLN A 964 -9.86 32.40 -62.43
N LEU A 965 -9.47 31.29 -63.11
CA LEU A 965 -8.84 31.19 -64.45
C LEU A 965 -7.31 31.27 -64.75
N ASN A 966 -6.92 30.28 -65.58
CA ASN A 966 -6.08 30.29 -66.79
C ASN A 966 -4.57 29.90 -66.78
N ASN A 967 -4.30 28.77 -67.47
CA ASN A 967 -3.33 28.57 -68.59
C ASN A 967 -1.81 28.78 -68.33
N SER A 968 -0.85 27.97 -68.80
CA SER A 968 -0.78 27.02 -69.93
C SER A 968 0.65 26.45 -70.08
N MET A 969 0.79 25.40 -70.90
CA MET A 969 1.94 25.09 -71.80
C MET A 969 3.30 24.59 -71.23
N GLU A 970 3.54 23.28 -71.46
CA GLU A 970 4.50 22.74 -72.45
C GLU A 970 5.80 21.98 -72.06
N ASN A 971 6.03 20.91 -72.86
CA ASN A 971 7.29 20.37 -73.38
C ASN A 971 8.21 19.44 -72.56
N HIS A 972 7.92 18.13 -72.76
CA HIS A 972 8.77 17.18 -73.52
C HIS A 972 10.02 16.48 -72.91
N ASN A 973 10.00 15.15 -73.11
CA ASN A 973 11.08 14.26 -73.59
C ASN A 973 12.19 13.73 -72.63
N ILE A 974 12.76 12.52 -72.84
CA ILE A 974 12.29 11.26 -73.48
C ILE A 974 13.28 10.10 -73.16
N ASN A 975 12.94 8.85 -73.52
CA ASN A 975 13.79 7.65 -73.73
C ASN A 975 14.36 6.81 -72.55
N ASP A 976 13.82 5.57 -72.45
CA ASP A 976 14.51 4.28 -72.76
C ASP A 976 15.69 3.73 -71.91
N LEU A 977 15.92 2.41 -71.75
CA LEU A 977 15.67 1.24 -72.65
C LEU A 977 15.59 -0.14 -71.91
N ASN A 978 14.83 -1.10 -72.46
CA ASN A 978 14.97 -2.59 -72.46
C ASN A 978 15.48 -3.39 -71.22
N THR A 979 14.70 -4.30 -70.58
CA THR A 979 14.08 -5.61 -70.97
C THR A 979 14.96 -6.88 -70.91
N VAL A 980 14.50 -7.85 -70.10
CA VAL A 980 14.41 -9.29 -70.43
C VAL A 980 13.00 -9.78 -70.03
N LYS A 981 12.49 -10.88 -70.60
CA LYS A 981 11.04 -11.20 -70.72
C LYS A 981 10.81 -12.73 -70.74
N ILE A 982 9.53 -13.15 -70.76
CA ILE A 982 9.00 -14.53 -71.06
C ILE A 982 8.99 -15.47 -69.83
N ASN A 983 8.00 -16.35 -69.54
CA ASN A 983 6.52 -16.52 -69.71
C ASN A 983 6.13 -17.70 -68.76
N TYR A 984 4.91 -18.22 -68.55
CA TYR A 984 3.53 -18.03 -69.06
C TYR A 984 2.65 -17.45 -67.90
N THR A 985 1.30 -17.31 -67.85
CA THR A 985 0.09 -17.95 -68.43
C THR A 985 -0.16 -19.42 -68.01
N GLU A 986 -1.38 -19.94 -67.82
CA GLU A 986 -2.79 -19.57 -68.16
C GLU A 986 -3.73 -20.35 -67.17
N ASN A 987 -5.05 -20.14 -66.98
CA ASN A 987 -5.96 -18.99 -67.14
C ASN A 987 -7.31 -19.26 -66.40
N TYR A 988 -8.05 -18.19 -66.08
CA TYR A 988 -9.53 -18.04 -66.00
C TYR A 988 -10.45 -19.27 -65.78
N ASN A 989 -11.40 -19.13 -64.83
CA ASN A 989 -12.75 -18.66 -65.22
C ASN A 989 -13.63 -18.20 -64.04
N PHE A 990 -14.57 -17.31 -64.34
CA PHE A 990 -15.64 -16.84 -63.45
C PHE A 990 -17.01 -17.22 -64.06
N ASN A 991 -18.10 -17.10 -63.30
CA ASN A 991 -19.50 -17.21 -63.73
C ASN A 991 -20.00 -18.56 -64.26
N LYS A 992 -20.39 -19.46 -63.34
CA LYS A 992 -21.70 -20.14 -63.39
C LYS A 992 -22.12 -20.65 -62.00
N GLN A 993 -23.43 -20.90 -61.84
CA GLN A 993 -24.10 -21.36 -60.60
C GLN A 993 -24.33 -20.31 -59.49
N ASN A 994 -24.98 -19.20 -59.87
CA ASN A 994 -25.98 -18.59 -58.97
C ASN A 994 -27.31 -19.33 -59.16
N GLU A 995 -27.53 -20.41 -58.42
CA GLU A 995 -28.85 -20.96 -58.02
C GLU A 995 -28.64 -22.16 -57.10
N LEU A 996 -29.57 -22.39 -56.17
CA LEU A 996 -29.57 -23.49 -55.17
C LEU A 996 -28.36 -23.50 -54.20
N PHE A 997 -28.41 -22.71 -53.10
CA PHE A 997 -28.05 -23.19 -51.73
C PHE A 997 -28.39 -22.22 -50.56
N ASN A 998 -29.42 -21.37 -50.69
CA ASN A 998 -30.00 -20.69 -49.52
C ASN A 998 -30.73 -21.71 -48.62
N ASN A 999 -30.07 -22.26 -47.58
CA ASN A 999 -30.73 -22.80 -46.36
C ASN A 999 -29.81 -23.36 -45.22
N ASP A 1000 -28.47 -23.26 -45.28
CA ASP A 1000 -27.59 -23.96 -44.30
C ASP A 1000 -26.66 -23.11 -43.41
N GLU A 1001 -26.57 -21.79 -43.57
CA GLU A 1001 -25.74 -20.95 -42.69
C GLU A 1001 -26.17 -21.03 -41.21
N GLY A 1002 -27.48 -21.09 -40.95
CA GLY A 1002 -28.03 -21.28 -39.60
C GLY A 1002 -27.58 -22.60 -38.95
N LYS A 1003 -27.51 -23.70 -39.71
CA LYS A 1003 -27.07 -25.01 -39.18
C LYS A 1003 -25.56 -25.03 -38.92
N HIS A 1004 -24.75 -24.39 -39.77
CA HIS A 1004 -23.32 -24.26 -39.51
C HIS A 1004 -23.05 -23.44 -38.23
N MET A 1005 -23.72 -22.30 -38.07
CA MET A 1005 -23.58 -21.48 -36.86
C MET A 1005 -24.10 -22.18 -35.60
N GLU A 1006 -25.21 -22.93 -35.69
CA GLU A 1006 -25.67 -23.80 -34.60
C GLU A 1006 -24.67 -24.91 -34.26
N SER A 1007 -24.09 -25.60 -35.25
CA SER A 1007 -23.16 -26.70 -35.00
C SER A 1007 -21.87 -26.24 -34.31
N ILE A 1008 -21.37 -25.05 -34.68
CA ILE A 1008 -20.23 -24.41 -34.00
C ILE A 1008 -20.61 -24.03 -32.57
N ASN A 1009 -21.78 -23.43 -32.34
CA ASN A 1009 -22.26 -23.09 -31.00
C ASN A 1009 -22.57 -24.32 -30.12
N LYS A 1010 -23.04 -25.42 -30.70
CA LYS A 1010 -23.24 -26.71 -30.00
C LYS A 1010 -21.88 -27.30 -29.61
N ASN A 1011 -20.90 -27.32 -30.51
CA ASN A 1011 -19.56 -27.82 -30.23
C ASN A 1011 -18.80 -27.00 -29.18
N SER A 1012 -18.87 -25.66 -29.22
CA SER A 1012 -18.28 -24.80 -28.19
C SER A 1012 -18.99 -24.97 -26.84
N THR A 1013 -20.33 -25.01 -26.81
CA THR A 1013 -21.10 -25.28 -25.59
C THR A 1013 -20.73 -26.64 -24.95
N VAL A 1014 -20.49 -27.68 -25.77
CA VAL A 1014 -20.00 -28.99 -25.30
C VAL A 1014 -18.59 -28.89 -24.71
N ARG A 1015 -17.66 -28.17 -25.35
CA ARG A 1015 -16.29 -27.94 -24.84
C ARG A 1015 -16.30 -27.17 -23.51
N ILE A 1016 -17.07 -26.09 -23.43
CA ILE A 1016 -17.27 -25.26 -22.24
C ILE A 1016 -17.81 -26.11 -21.07
N ASN A 1017 -18.88 -26.86 -21.30
CA ASN A 1017 -19.48 -27.71 -20.28
C ASN A 1017 -18.55 -28.88 -19.89
N SER A 1018 -17.74 -29.40 -20.82
CA SER A 1018 -16.69 -30.41 -20.55
C SER A 1018 -15.58 -29.85 -19.65
N TYR A 1019 -15.07 -28.65 -19.94
CA TYR A 1019 -14.07 -27.95 -19.11
C TYR A 1019 -14.58 -27.77 -17.67
N LEU A 1020 -15.76 -27.18 -17.51
CA LEU A 1020 -16.36 -26.95 -16.19
C LEU A 1020 -16.68 -28.27 -15.48
N SER A 1021 -17.17 -29.29 -16.18
CA SER A 1021 -17.40 -30.63 -15.60
C SER A 1021 -16.10 -31.28 -15.10
N ARG A 1022 -15.01 -31.14 -15.86
CA ARG A 1022 -13.67 -31.65 -15.50
C ARG A 1022 -13.10 -30.93 -14.27
N LYS A 1023 -13.30 -29.62 -14.13
CA LYS A 1023 -12.88 -28.83 -12.95
C LYS A 1023 -13.81 -29.11 -11.74
N LYS A 1024 -15.14 -29.19 -11.94
CA LYS A 1024 -16.14 -29.62 -10.93
C LYS A 1024 -15.85 -31.02 -10.37
N LYS A 1025 -15.50 -32.00 -11.21
CA LYS A 1025 -15.05 -33.35 -10.78
C LYS A 1025 -13.79 -33.33 -9.91
N LYS A 1026 -12.89 -32.33 -10.05
CA LYS A 1026 -11.75 -32.14 -9.13
C LYS A 1026 -12.18 -31.55 -7.77
N LEU A 1027 -13.29 -30.78 -7.72
CA LEU A 1027 -13.81 -30.13 -6.51
C LEU A 1027 -14.80 -30.96 -5.68
N ILE A 1028 -15.49 -31.92 -6.30
CA ILE A 1028 -16.34 -32.91 -5.60
C ILE A 1028 -15.53 -33.67 -4.51
N LYS A 1029 -14.19 -33.71 -4.60
CA LYS A 1029 -13.33 -34.30 -3.55
C LYS A 1029 -13.05 -33.37 -2.34
N ASN A 1030 -13.68 -32.19 -2.25
CA ASN A 1030 -13.52 -31.23 -1.15
C ASN A 1030 -14.82 -31.10 -0.30
N PRO A 1031 -14.85 -31.55 0.97
CA PRO A 1031 -16.04 -31.53 1.82
C PRO A 1031 -16.54 -30.11 2.18
N LYS A 1032 -15.72 -29.07 2.01
CA LYS A 1032 -16.11 -27.66 2.26
C LYS A 1032 -17.13 -27.16 1.23
N PHE A 1033 -16.99 -27.57 -0.03
CA PHE A 1033 -17.81 -27.09 -1.14
C PHE A 1033 -18.66 -28.18 -1.83
N HIS A 1034 -18.32 -29.46 -1.66
CA HIS A 1034 -19.08 -30.58 -2.26
C HIS A 1034 -20.61 -30.49 -2.05
N PRO A 1035 -21.14 -30.30 -0.81
CA PRO A 1035 -22.58 -30.20 -0.60
C PRO A 1035 -23.24 -28.98 -1.24
N LEU A 1036 -22.45 -28.00 -1.71
CA LEU A 1036 -22.91 -26.74 -2.31
C LEU A 1036 -22.74 -26.74 -3.83
N ILE A 1037 -21.91 -27.64 -4.35
CA ILE A 1037 -21.63 -27.87 -5.77
C ILE A 1037 -22.58 -28.93 -6.36
N GLU A 1038 -23.14 -29.82 -5.54
CA GLU A 1038 -24.10 -30.86 -5.96
C GLU A 1038 -25.58 -30.49 -5.76
N LEU A 1039 -25.91 -29.49 -4.95
CA LEU A 1039 -27.30 -29.04 -4.75
C LEU A 1039 -27.93 -28.54 -6.06
N HIS A 1040 -28.86 -29.33 -6.60
CA HIS A 1040 -29.73 -28.90 -7.69
C HIS A 1040 -30.63 -27.72 -7.24
N PRO A 1041 -31.05 -26.81 -8.15
CA PRO A 1041 -31.90 -25.66 -7.81
C PRO A 1041 -33.23 -26.01 -7.13
N TYR A 1042 -33.72 -27.24 -7.34
CA TYR A 1042 -35.06 -27.70 -6.96
C TYR A 1042 -35.11 -28.58 -5.69
N VAL A 1043 -33.99 -28.80 -5.00
CA VAL A 1043 -33.97 -29.63 -3.77
C VAL A 1043 -33.97 -28.75 -2.52
N PHE A 1044 -35.18 -28.34 -2.12
CA PHE A 1044 -35.50 -27.96 -0.75
C PHE A 1044 -36.58 -28.92 -0.24
N PRO A 1045 -36.45 -29.49 0.97
CA PRO A 1045 -37.59 -30.08 1.66
C PRO A 1045 -38.58 -28.95 1.97
N GLN A 1046 -39.86 -29.14 1.64
CA GLN A 1046 -40.92 -28.37 2.29
C GLN A 1046 -41.00 -28.87 3.74
N SER A 1047 -40.54 -28.05 4.69
CA SER A 1047 -40.81 -28.28 6.10
C SER A 1047 -42.24 -27.84 6.37
N GLU A 1048 -43.13 -28.79 6.65
CA GLU A 1048 -44.50 -28.52 7.04
C GLU A 1048 -44.55 -27.74 8.37
N THR A 1049 -45.55 -26.85 8.48
CA THR A 1049 -46.10 -26.26 9.71
C THR A 1049 -45.11 -25.68 10.75
N GLU A 1050 -45.05 -24.34 10.85
CA GLU A 1050 -45.87 -23.60 11.85
C GLU A 1050 -45.78 -22.07 11.66
N ASN A 1051 -46.77 -21.35 12.20
CA ASN A 1051 -46.91 -19.88 12.22
C ASN A 1051 -47.20 -19.17 10.88
N GLU A 1052 -48.39 -19.43 10.32
CA GLU A 1052 -49.06 -18.47 9.44
C GLU A 1052 -49.54 -17.24 10.25
N SER A 1053 -48.78 -16.13 10.22
CA SER A 1053 -49.26 -14.83 10.74
C SER A 1053 -48.40 -13.65 10.29
N PHE A 1054 -48.52 -13.20 9.03
CA PHE A 1054 -48.05 -11.85 8.63
C PHE A 1054 -48.56 -11.29 7.28
N PHE A 1055 -49.13 -12.10 6.38
CA PHE A 1055 -49.26 -11.71 4.95
C PHE A 1055 -50.60 -11.09 4.50
N ASP A 1056 -51.63 -11.02 5.35
CA ASP A 1056 -52.96 -10.53 4.93
C ASP A 1056 -53.13 -9.00 4.96
N TYR A 1057 -52.17 -8.23 5.49
CA TYR A 1057 -52.33 -6.78 5.70
C TYR A 1057 -51.96 -5.88 4.49
N VAL A 1058 -51.74 -6.45 3.30
CA VAL A 1058 -51.26 -5.70 2.11
C VAL A 1058 -52.06 -6.03 0.83
N LYS A 1059 -53.32 -6.45 0.98
CA LYS A 1059 -54.18 -6.84 -0.17
C LYS A 1059 -55.42 -5.96 -0.41
N THR A 1060 -55.58 -4.86 0.32
CA THR A 1060 -56.70 -3.93 0.16
C THR A 1060 -56.28 -2.47 0.30
N ILE A 1061 -55.93 -1.84 -0.83
CA ILE A 1061 -56.31 -0.49 -1.26
C ILE A 1061 -56.05 -0.47 -2.77
N ASP A 1062 -57.06 -0.13 -3.55
CA ASP A 1062 -57.07 -0.29 -5.01
C ASP A 1062 -56.98 1.06 -5.74
N SER A 1063 -56.68 0.99 -7.04
CA SER A 1063 -56.96 1.96 -8.10
C SER A 1063 -57.10 3.45 -7.74
N ASN A 1064 -56.15 4.28 -8.19
CA ASN A 1064 -56.47 5.36 -9.16
C ASN A 1064 -55.23 6.14 -9.60
N PHE A 1065 -54.82 5.96 -10.87
CA PHE A 1065 -54.51 7.05 -11.80
C PHE A 1065 -54.28 6.47 -13.21
N GLU A 1066 -55.14 6.86 -14.15
CA GLU A 1066 -55.07 6.38 -15.54
C GLU A 1066 -53.86 6.96 -16.29
N ARG A 1067 -53.31 6.22 -17.26
CA ARG A 1067 -52.37 6.74 -18.25
C ARG A 1067 -52.94 6.63 -19.66
N ILE A 1068 -53.14 7.79 -20.27
CA ILE A 1068 -53.61 7.95 -21.65
C ILE A 1068 -52.54 7.39 -22.62
N PRO A 1069 -52.91 6.58 -23.63
CA PRO A 1069 -51.96 6.05 -24.60
C PRO A 1069 -51.67 7.06 -25.73
N SER A 1070 -50.39 7.38 -25.94
CA SER A 1070 -49.91 8.07 -27.15
C SER A 1070 -49.08 7.11 -28.02
N ARG A 1071 -49.27 7.20 -29.34
CA ARG A 1071 -48.67 6.29 -30.33
C ARG A 1071 -47.24 6.68 -30.69
N ASN A 1072 -46.50 5.68 -31.18
CA ASN A 1072 -45.37 5.76 -32.09
C ASN A 1072 -44.22 6.73 -31.73
N ASN A 1073 -43.14 6.17 -31.18
CA ASN A 1073 -41.80 6.46 -31.69
C ASN A 1073 -40.94 5.21 -31.62
N VAL A 1074 -40.22 4.90 -32.70
CA VAL A 1074 -39.31 3.75 -32.76
C VAL A 1074 -38.03 4.09 -32.00
N SER A 1075 -37.88 3.52 -30.81
CA SER A 1075 -36.70 3.71 -29.96
C SER A 1075 -35.67 2.61 -30.23
N THR A 1076 -34.56 2.94 -30.89
CA THR A 1076 -33.49 1.99 -31.22
C THR A 1076 -32.62 1.67 -30.00
N TYR A 1077 -33.14 0.86 -29.08
CA TYR A 1077 -32.51 0.59 -27.77
C TYR A 1077 -32.40 -0.89 -27.34
N ASP A 1078 -32.89 -1.86 -28.13
CA ASP A 1078 -32.97 -3.28 -27.72
C ASP A 1078 -31.71 -4.15 -27.96
N GLU A 1079 -30.59 -3.59 -28.46
CA GLU A 1079 -29.34 -4.34 -28.71
C GLU A 1079 -28.17 -4.02 -27.75
N ALA A 1080 -28.35 -3.14 -26.77
CA ALA A 1080 -27.22 -2.51 -26.07
C ALA A 1080 -26.82 -3.11 -24.70
N THR A 1081 -27.62 -3.99 -24.10
CA THR A 1081 -27.69 -4.17 -22.63
C THR A 1081 -26.99 -5.41 -22.05
N ASN A 1082 -26.06 -6.04 -22.77
CA ASN A 1082 -25.30 -7.21 -22.28
C ASN A 1082 -23.77 -6.98 -22.16
N LYS A 1083 -23.34 -5.72 -22.05
CA LYS A 1083 -21.91 -5.36 -21.96
C LYS A 1083 -21.32 -5.64 -20.56
N PHE A 1084 -20.34 -6.52 -20.53
CA PHE A 1084 -19.31 -6.59 -19.47
C PHE A 1084 -18.49 -5.28 -19.44
N ILE A 1085 -17.71 -5.05 -18.38
CA ILE A 1085 -16.75 -3.93 -18.39
C ILE A 1085 -15.74 -4.20 -19.50
N ASP A 1086 -15.77 -3.35 -20.52
CA ASP A 1086 -14.98 -3.55 -21.72
C ASP A 1086 -13.59 -2.93 -21.57
N TYR A 1087 -12.58 -3.78 -21.66
CA TYR A 1087 -11.16 -3.40 -21.65
C TYR A 1087 -10.57 -3.59 -23.06
N THR A 1088 -11.31 -3.16 -24.08
CA THR A 1088 -10.96 -3.28 -25.51
C THR A 1088 -9.68 -2.54 -25.91
N SER A 1089 -9.27 -1.51 -25.17
CA SER A 1089 -8.08 -0.74 -25.52
C SER A 1089 -6.79 -1.43 -25.05
N LEU A 1090 -5.76 -1.38 -25.91
CA LEU A 1090 -4.41 -1.84 -25.55
C LEU A 1090 -3.84 -1.13 -24.32
N ASN A 1091 -4.23 0.13 -24.11
CA ASN A 1091 -3.81 0.90 -22.93
C ASN A 1091 -4.44 0.28 -21.68
N ASP A 1092 -5.76 0.06 -21.64
CA ASP A 1092 -6.43 -0.60 -20.51
C ASP A 1092 -5.79 -1.97 -20.23
N ALA A 1093 -5.55 -2.79 -21.26
CA ALA A 1093 -4.86 -4.08 -21.12
C ALA A 1093 -3.48 -3.94 -20.46
N LEU A 1094 -2.71 -2.90 -20.82
CA LEU A 1094 -1.45 -2.58 -20.16
C LEU A 1094 -1.64 -2.17 -18.68
N ILE A 1095 -2.58 -1.27 -18.36
CA ILE A 1095 -2.84 -0.86 -16.96
C ILE A 1095 -3.23 -2.07 -16.10
N VAL A 1096 -4.12 -2.93 -16.60
CA VAL A 1096 -4.57 -4.13 -15.89
C VAL A 1096 -3.41 -5.12 -15.74
N SER A 1097 -2.57 -5.33 -16.75
CA SER A 1097 -1.39 -6.20 -16.64
C SER A 1097 -0.42 -5.73 -15.56
N ILE A 1098 -0.13 -4.43 -15.50
CA ILE A 1098 0.79 -3.83 -14.51
C ILE A 1098 0.25 -4.06 -13.09
N LYS A 1099 -1.07 -3.91 -12.89
CA LYS A 1099 -1.76 -4.19 -11.62
C LYS A 1099 -1.77 -5.68 -11.27
N ALA A 1100 -2.04 -6.55 -12.24
CA ALA A 1100 -2.10 -8.00 -12.05
C ALA A 1100 -0.74 -8.58 -11.65
N ILE A 1101 0.33 -8.20 -12.37
CA ILE A 1101 1.70 -8.60 -12.05
C ILE A 1101 2.10 -8.05 -10.68
N ALA A 1102 1.76 -6.81 -10.36
CA ALA A 1102 2.03 -6.23 -9.04
C ALA A 1102 1.36 -7.02 -7.91
N ALA A 1103 0.08 -7.39 -8.05
CA ALA A 1103 -0.67 -8.16 -7.06
C ALA A 1103 -0.16 -9.62 -6.92
N GLY A 1104 0.20 -10.27 -8.03
CA GLY A 1104 0.77 -11.62 -8.01
C GLY A 1104 2.23 -11.68 -7.53
N MET A 1105 2.99 -10.60 -7.71
CA MET A 1105 4.36 -10.44 -7.19
C MET A 1105 4.42 -9.82 -5.79
N GLN A 1106 3.28 -9.51 -5.14
CA GLN A 1106 3.25 -9.02 -3.76
C GLN A 1106 4.08 -9.92 -2.85
N ASN A 1107 4.81 -9.28 -1.93
CA ASN A 1107 5.53 -9.99 -0.87
C ASN A 1107 4.56 -10.77 0.02
N THR A 1108 5.06 -11.85 0.61
CA THR A 1108 4.29 -12.83 1.37
C THR A 1108 5.20 -13.58 2.35
N GLY A 1109 6.13 -12.87 3.01
CA GLY A 1109 6.82 -13.33 4.22
C GLY A 1109 5.94 -13.24 5.47
#